data_AF-I6AX35-F1
#
_entry.id   AF-I6AX35-F1
#
_cell.length_a   1.000
_cell.length_b   1.000
_cell.length_c   1.000
_cell.angle_alpha   90.00
_cell.angle_beta   90.00
_cell.angle_gamma   90.00
#
_symmetry.space_group_name_H-M   'P 1'
#
loop_
_entity.id
_entity.type
_entity.pdbx_description
1 polymer ?
#
loop_
_entity_poly.entity_id
_entity_poly.type
_entity_poly.pdbx_seq_one_letter_code
_entity_poly.pdbx_strand_id
1 'polypeptide(L)'
;MEHYNLIKDLGTVLLAGGLAGILCKRLGLSAIVGYLVAGMVIGPHTPPFSLIAEEERIRELSEVGLVFVMFAIGLHLSLSKLGKLGLATIGATFLGAFFMLNFTLILGHFLDWTAMQSMFVAAMLMVSSSAVIAKLMQEYNLNHDRAAQMALAITIVEDVVAVIMLTLLVSHETGGGGVGGVVGVLGAFVVLLIGGGLLLLPRLLRRLEAKGDPEIQTVVVAGLLLIMAFLTIKAGYSLALGAFLFGAVVAEMRQKNAIEKSFESIRYLFSSVFFVSIGMMINLEQLKEVWLTVLILCTFSLVFRPIACGFALILVGISPREARRGGLLLTPLGEFTFIIAAAGIGASILPSTFYPLAVSLSVLTVLVTPILNRYAEPILKFADWVEPRWVTRAITAYHGWLKQLQSRPSPALAWKLIRGRAFQVGIEVMFVSGLLIFSGQILAALEKSVVSEWLSERTFRYVFWSVIGIAVLVPLVAVWRNLSAMALILAEALGGTGSDRSLPKRVLEHGFKGAAGLGMLYWLYAILPVAALPGWGWAVIACVAVVLAVVFSNRLIYWHSSWEHSVQEVLAEDSRRPEEVRADARVALDESLGAWKLRLEECVVPDAANYAGHTLAQLSIPARFGCSVLEVERNGHLITGAGPDLRLYPGDKILLLGARESLDAVHEFLQARKPHASADDEFGGSVLETCVVPATLRGGRTLAEWQFARDTGVRIAGIRRGGEQIITPGGSQTLEPGDDLLVVGSLGELRAFRQWLKSAASPAPVAEAGGAAEVAAAG
;
A
#
# COMPACT_ATOMS: atom_id res chain seq x y z
N MET A 1 1.65 -12.70 -48.97
CA MET A 1 2.72 -13.37 -48.19
C MET A 1 3.03 -12.66 -46.87
N GLU A 2 2.78 -11.34 -46.76
CA GLU A 2 2.97 -10.56 -45.52
C GLU A 2 2.21 -11.08 -44.29
N HIS A 3 1.00 -11.60 -44.45
CA HIS A 3 0.18 -12.07 -43.31
C HIS A 3 0.79 -13.28 -42.55
N TYR A 4 1.58 -14.12 -43.23
CA TYR A 4 2.27 -15.23 -42.57
C TYR A 4 3.49 -14.77 -41.76
N ASN A 5 4.04 -13.59 -42.08
CA ASN A 5 5.20 -13.05 -41.38
C ASN A 5 4.84 -12.64 -39.96
N LEU A 6 3.66 -12.06 -39.71
CA LEU A 6 3.24 -11.69 -38.36
C LEU A 6 3.12 -12.89 -37.43
N ILE A 7 2.46 -13.97 -37.89
CA ILE A 7 2.29 -15.20 -37.12
C ILE A 7 3.65 -15.87 -36.85
N LYS A 8 4.50 -15.92 -37.88
CA LYS A 8 5.87 -16.45 -37.75
C LYS A 8 6.69 -15.63 -36.75
N ASP A 9 6.66 -14.31 -36.86
CA ASP A 9 7.44 -13.40 -36.00
C ASP A 9 6.96 -13.51 -34.56
N LEU A 10 5.64 -13.48 -34.32
CA LEU A 10 5.06 -13.65 -32.99
C LEU A 10 5.42 -15.02 -32.39
N GLY A 11 5.30 -16.11 -33.17
CA GLY A 11 5.70 -17.44 -32.72
C GLY A 11 7.19 -17.54 -32.38
N THR A 12 8.05 -16.90 -33.18
CA THR A 12 9.49 -16.83 -32.96
C THR A 12 9.83 -16.06 -31.68
N VAL A 13 9.20 -14.89 -31.51
CA VAL A 13 9.34 -14.04 -30.32
C VAL A 13 8.97 -14.80 -29.05
N LEU A 14 7.82 -15.47 -29.04
CA LEU A 14 7.33 -16.21 -27.88
C LEU A 14 8.20 -17.41 -27.54
N LEU A 15 8.63 -18.19 -28.53
CA LEU A 15 9.50 -19.35 -28.32
C LEU A 15 10.90 -18.94 -27.84
N ALA A 16 11.52 -17.96 -28.51
CA ALA A 16 12.83 -17.45 -28.13
C ALA A 16 12.80 -16.84 -26.72
N GLY A 17 11.80 -16.00 -26.45
CA GLY A 17 11.58 -15.40 -25.13
C GLY A 17 11.33 -16.46 -24.04
N GLY A 18 10.49 -17.47 -24.32
CA GLY A 18 10.21 -18.56 -23.38
C GLY A 18 11.46 -19.37 -23.03
N LEU A 19 12.25 -19.77 -24.05
CA LEU A 19 13.49 -20.52 -23.85
C LEU A 19 14.53 -19.71 -23.05
N ALA A 20 14.74 -18.44 -23.44
CA ALA A 20 15.69 -17.56 -22.75
C ALA A 20 15.22 -17.23 -21.32
N GLY A 21 13.92 -17.06 -21.10
CA GLY A 21 13.31 -16.87 -19.78
C GLY A 21 13.51 -18.06 -18.86
N ILE A 22 13.33 -19.30 -19.36
CA ILE A 22 13.62 -20.53 -18.62
C ILE A 22 15.10 -20.59 -18.23
N LEU A 23 16.00 -20.29 -19.16
CA LEU A 23 17.44 -20.27 -18.91
C LEU A 23 17.80 -19.24 -17.84
N CYS A 24 17.29 -18.01 -17.95
CA CYS A 24 17.52 -16.95 -16.97
C CYS A 24 16.98 -17.31 -15.59
N LYS A 25 15.79 -17.90 -15.51
CA LYS A 25 15.19 -18.34 -14.24
C LYS A 25 16.05 -19.43 -13.57
N ARG A 26 16.64 -20.36 -14.35
CA ARG A 26 17.59 -21.35 -13.83
C ARG A 26 18.88 -20.72 -13.30
N LEU A 27 19.30 -19.58 -13.86
CA LEU A 27 20.44 -18.80 -13.39
C LEU A 27 20.10 -17.83 -12.23
N GLY A 28 18.87 -17.85 -11.72
CA GLY A 28 18.41 -16.94 -10.65
C GLY A 28 18.07 -15.52 -11.12
N LEU A 29 18.15 -15.24 -12.42
CA LEU A 29 17.84 -13.94 -13.03
C LEU A 29 16.32 -13.78 -13.24
N SER A 30 15.87 -12.55 -13.54
CA SER A 30 14.46 -12.31 -13.90
C SER A 30 14.16 -12.78 -15.33
N ALA A 31 12.91 -13.17 -15.59
CA ALA A 31 12.48 -13.57 -16.93
C ALA A 31 12.60 -12.43 -17.96
N ILE A 32 12.42 -11.16 -17.50
CA ILE A 32 12.54 -9.95 -18.33
C ILE A 32 13.94 -9.85 -18.95
N VAL A 33 15.00 -10.13 -18.18
CA VAL A 33 16.38 -10.17 -18.70
C VAL A 33 16.49 -11.21 -19.82
N GLY A 34 15.87 -12.37 -19.65
CA GLY A 34 15.81 -13.41 -20.69
C GLY A 34 15.09 -12.95 -21.96
N TYR A 35 13.97 -12.24 -21.82
CA TYR A 35 13.23 -11.70 -22.96
C TYR A 35 14.05 -10.66 -23.74
N LEU A 36 14.73 -9.74 -23.04
CA LEU A 36 15.62 -8.76 -23.67
C LEU A 36 16.77 -9.45 -24.41
N VAL A 37 17.42 -10.44 -23.79
CA VAL A 37 18.51 -11.21 -24.42
C VAL A 37 18.01 -11.99 -25.63
N ALA A 38 16.83 -12.62 -25.55
CA ALA A 38 16.22 -13.29 -26.69
C ALA A 38 16.03 -12.32 -27.86
N GLY A 39 15.49 -11.13 -27.59
CA GLY A 39 15.32 -10.07 -28.56
C GLY A 39 16.64 -9.65 -29.20
N MET A 40 17.69 -9.41 -28.39
CA MET A 40 19.01 -9.05 -28.90
C MET A 40 19.58 -10.13 -29.85
N VAL A 41 19.34 -11.41 -29.55
CA VAL A 41 19.82 -12.53 -30.37
C VAL A 41 19.03 -12.67 -31.67
N ILE A 42 17.70 -12.60 -31.62
CA ILE A 42 16.84 -12.83 -32.80
C ILE A 42 16.61 -11.58 -33.65
N GLY A 43 17.02 -10.41 -33.15
CA GLY A 43 16.79 -9.11 -33.76
C GLY A 43 17.64 -8.84 -35.00
N PRO A 44 17.32 -7.78 -35.75
CA PRO A 44 17.97 -7.44 -37.02
C PRO A 44 19.47 -7.16 -36.89
N HIS A 45 19.94 -6.75 -35.71
CA HIS A 45 21.31 -6.30 -35.49
C HIS A 45 22.31 -7.42 -35.13
N THR A 46 21.89 -8.69 -35.07
CA THR A 46 22.77 -9.82 -34.68
C THR A 46 22.79 -10.95 -35.73
N PRO A 47 23.35 -10.72 -36.94
CA PRO A 47 23.51 -11.78 -37.94
C PRO A 47 24.47 -12.88 -37.45
N PRO A 48 24.23 -14.18 -37.74
CA PRO A 48 23.24 -14.75 -38.66
C PRO A 48 21.86 -15.07 -38.02
N PHE A 49 21.64 -14.71 -36.75
CA PHE A 49 20.43 -15.07 -36.00
C PHE A 49 19.26 -14.08 -36.17
N SER A 50 19.37 -13.12 -37.08
CA SER A 50 18.35 -12.13 -37.41
C SER A 50 17.13 -12.77 -38.09
N LEU A 51 16.26 -13.38 -37.29
CA LEU A 51 15.05 -14.08 -37.74
C LEU A 51 13.93 -13.10 -38.13
N ILE A 52 13.94 -11.91 -37.52
CA ILE A 52 12.99 -10.82 -37.75
C ILE A 52 13.78 -9.58 -38.16
N ALA A 53 13.58 -9.12 -39.40
CA ALA A 53 14.38 -8.05 -40.00
C ALA A 53 13.64 -6.72 -40.15
N GLU A 54 12.30 -6.72 -40.16
CA GLU A 54 11.51 -5.51 -40.45
C GLU A 54 11.23 -4.73 -39.17
N GLU A 55 11.87 -3.54 -39.04
CA GLU A 55 11.73 -2.68 -37.86
C GLU A 55 10.28 -2.22 -37.61
N GLU A 56 9.50 -2.01 -38.66
CA GLU A 56 8.10 -1.58 -38.55
C GLU A 56 7.25 -2.61 -37.80
N ARG A 57 7.35 -3.89 -38.16
CA ARG A 57 6.65 -4.97 -37.44
C ARG A 57 7.14 -5.14 -36.00
N ILE A 58 8.43 -4.93 -35.75
CA ILE A 58 8.99 -4.94 -34.40
C ILE A 58 8.34 -3.85 -33.55
N ARG A 59 8.17 -2.63 -34.11
CA ARG A 59 7.50 -1.51 -33.45
C ARG A 59 6.03 -1.82 -33.19
N GLU A 60 5.29 -2.31 -34.17
CA GLU A 60 3.87 -2.70 -33.99
C GLU A 60 3.69 -3.75 -32.87
N LEU A 61 4.53 -4.81 -32.85
CA LEU A 61 4.52 -5.81 -31.77
C LEU A 61 4.82 -5.17 -30.41
N SER A 62 5.78 -4.23 -30.37
CA SER A 62 6.15 -3.54 -29.14
C SER A 62 5.02 -2.64 -28.63
N GLU A 63 4.28 -1.96 -29.50
CA GLU A 63 3.16 -1.09 -29.12
C GLU A 63 2.00 -1.89 -28.54
N VAL A 64 1.64 -3.02 -29.17
CA VAL A 64 0.61 -3.93 -28.64
C VAL A 64 1.04 -4.48 -27.29
N GLY A 65 2.29 -4.94 -27.18
CA GLY A 65 2.85 -5.40 -25.91
C GLY A 65 2.81 -4.32 -24.82
N LEU A 66 3.20 -3.10 -25.17
CA LEU A 66 3.21 -1.94 -24.28
C LEU A 66 1.81 -1.63 -23.73
N VAL A 67 0.75 -1.71 -24.54
CA VAL A 67 -0.63 -1.48 -24.09
C VAL A 67 -0.99 -2.42 -22.94
N PHE A 68 -0.75 -3.73 -23.08
CA PHE A 68 -1.09 -4.69 -22.04
C PHE A 68 -0.19 -4.58 -20.80
N VAL A 69 1.09 -4.24 -20.99
CA VAL A 69 2.02 -3.98 -19.87
C VAL A 69 1.59 -2.73 -19.10
N MET A 70 1.31 -1.60 -19.78
CA MET A 70 0.86 -0.36 -19.15
C MET A 70 -0.50 -0.52 -18.47
N PHE A 71 -1.42 -1.27 -19.09
CA PHE A 71 -2.69 -1.62 -18.48
C PHE A 71 -2.51 -2.40 -17.18
N ALA A 72 -1.64 -3.42 -17.19
CA ALA A 72 -1.37 -4.21 -16.00
C ALA A 72 -0.79 -3.37 -14.86
N ILE A 73 0.12 -2.45 -15.16
CA ILE A 73 0.66 -1.53 -14.16
C ILE A 73 -0.44 -0.62 -13.61
N GLY A 74 -1.27 -0.06 -14.50
CA GLY A 74 -2.45 0.72 -14.10
C GLY A 74 -3.41 -0.09 -13.21
N LEU A 75 -3.60 -1.38 -13.50
CA LEU A 75 -4.46 -2.27 -12.72
C LEU A 75 -3.93 -2.52 -11.29
N HIS A 76 -2.61 -2.54 -11.13
CA HIS A 76 -1.97 -2.61 -9.82
C HIS A 76 -2.01 -1.28 -9.06
N LEU A 77 -2.19 -0.15 -9.77
CA LEU A 77 -2.40 1.17 -9.18
C LEU A 77 -3.84 1.33 -8.68
N SER A 78 -4.10 0.97 -7.43
CA SER A 78 -5.33 1.39 -6.74
C SER A 78 -5.17 2.80 -6.18
N LEU A 79 -5.97 3.74 -6.69
CA LEU A 79 -6.14 5.11 -6.18
C LEU A 79 -6.54 5.12 -4.71
N SER A 80 -7.37 4.16 -4.29
CA SER A 80 -7.74 3.97 -2.88
C SER A 80 -6.52 3.66 -1.98
N LYS A 81 -5.60 2.79 -2.40
CA LYS A 81 -4.35 2.53 -1.66
C LYS A 81 -3.37 3.70 -1.76
N LEU A 82 -3.33 4.41 -2.88
CA LEU A 82 -2.52 5.63 -3.03
C LEU A 82 -2.96 6.68 -1.99
N GLY A 83 -4.26 6.82 -1.73
CA GLY A 83 -4.78 7.70 -0.68
C GLY A 83 -4.45 7.25 0.76
N LYS A 84 -4.16 5.96 0.96
CA LYS A 84 -3.68 5.40 2.24
C LYS A 84 -2.18 5.63 2.45
N LEU A 85 -1.42 5.92 1.39
CA LEU A 85 -0.03 6.31 1.51
C LEU A 85 0.04 7.61 2.31
N GLY A 86 0.89 7.64 3.33
CA GLY A 86 1.08 8.86 4.10
C GLY A 86 1.52 9.99 3.18
N LEU A 87 1.06 11.23 3.46
CA LEU A 87 1.58 12.44 2.79
C LEU A 87 3.11 12.49 2.81
N ALA A 88 3.70 11.86 3.84
CA ALA A 88 5.11 11.69 3.97
C ALA A 88 5.76 10.95 2.78
N THR A 89 5.20 9.80 2.40
CA THR A 89 5.69 8.97 1.29
C THR A 89 5.58 9.71 -0.04
N ILE A 90 4.42 10.34 -0.29
CA ILE A 90 4.19 11.11 -1.51
C ILE A 90 5.18 12.28 -1.59
N GLY A 91 5.33 13.05 -0.51
CA GLY A 91 6.29 14.15 -0.43
C GLY A 91 7.72 13.69 -0.66
N ALA A 92 8.11 12.55 -0.08
CA ALA A 92 9.44 11.97 -0.29
C ALA A 92 9.66 11.54 -1.75
N THR A 93 8.66 10.99 -2.44
CA THR A 93 8.77 10.65 -3.87
C THR A 93 9.00 11.89 -4.73
N PHE A 94 8.19 12.95 -4.54
CA PHE A 94 8.36 14.20 -5.29
C PHE A 94 9.71 14.86 -5.02
N LEU A 95 10.15 14.85 -3.77
CA LEU A 95 11.41 15.44 -3.36
C LEU A 95 12.61 14.62 -3.87
N GLY A 96 12.50 13.29 -3.87
CA GLY A 96 13.47 12.38 -4.48
C GLY A 96 13.58 12.60 -5.99
N ALA A 97 12.45 12.71 -6.69
CA ALA A 97 12.40 13.04 -8.11
C ALA A 97 13.00 14.43 -8.40
N PHE A 98 12.72 15.43 -7.56
CA PHE A 98 13.30 16.76 -7.65
C PHE A 98 14.83 16.72 -7.52
N PHE A 99 15.37 16.03 -6.50
CA PHE A 99 16.82 15.91 -6.35
C PHE A 99 17.45 15.15 -7.52
N MET A 100 16.83 14.06 -7.97
CA MET A 100 17.35 13.29 -9.09
C MET A 100 17.35 14.09 -10.39
N LEU A 101 16.32 14.92 -10.62
CA LEU A 101 16.27 15.85 -11.73
C LEU A 101 17.45 16.84 -11.68
N ASN A 102 17.67 17.49 -10.53
CA ASN A 102 18.76 18.45 -10.38
C ASN A 102 20.15 17.79 -10.57
N PHE A 103 20.38 16.63 -9.97
CA PHE A 103 21.64 15.90 -10.16
C PHE A 103 21.85 15.52 -11.63
N THR A 104 20.80 15.09 -12.32
CA THR A 104 20.89 14.69 -13.73
C THR A 104 21.06 15.90 -14.65
N LEU A 105 20.47 17.05 -14.35
CA LEU A 105 20.71 18.30 -15.08
C LEU A 105 22.18 18.74 -14.96
N ILE A 106 22.76 18.64 -13.76
CA ILE A 106 24.19 18.91 -13.54
C ILE A 106 25.05 17.95 -14.35
N LEU A 107 24.75 16.64 -14.29
CA LEU A 107 25.48 15.64 -15.07
C LEU A 107 25.34 15.88 -16.58
N GLY A 108 24.13 16.18 -17.05
CA GLY A 108 23.84 16.44 -18.45
C GLY A 108 24.61 17.64 -19.00
N HIS A 109 24.83 18.67 -18.18
CA HIS A 109 25.70 19.79 -18.54
C HIS A 109 27.16 19.35 -18.80
N PHE A 110 27.68 18.38 -18.03
CA PHE A 110 29.03 17.84 -18.25
C PHE A 110 29.12 16.85 -19.42
N LEU A 111 27.99 16.29 -19.86
CA LEU A 111 27.89 15.35 -20.98
C LEU A 111 27.40 16.02 -22.27
N ASP A 112 27.36 17.34 -22.32
CA ASP A 112 26.86 18.15 -23.44
C ASP A 112 25.44 17.80 -23.90
N TRP A 113 24.59 17.35 -22.97
CA TRP A 113 23.18 17.08 -23.25
C TRP A 113 22.35 18.35 -23.23
N THR A 114 21.34 18.39 -24.10
CA THR A 114 20.33 19.45 -24.04
C THR A 114 19.53 19.37 -22.74
N ALA A 115 18.89 20.47 -22.35
CA ALA A 115 18.02 20.50 -21.17
C ALA A 115 16.91 19.43 -21.29
N MET A 116 16.34 19.25 -22.49
CA MET A 116 15.34 18.22 -22.73
C MET A 116 15.90 16.80 -22.64
N GLN A 117 17.06 16.51 -23.24
CA GLN A 117 17.71 15.21 -23.09
C GLN A 117 17.97 14.90 -21.61
N SER A 118 18.44 15.88 -20.85
CA SER A 118 18.69 15.75 -19.42
C SER A 118 17.41 15.51 -18.61
N MET A 119 16.29 16.15 -18.97
CA MET A 119 14.98 15.90 -18.34
C MET A 119 14.46 14.49 -18.64
N PHE A 120 14.64 13.99 -19.86
CA PHE A 120 14.31 12.60 -20.20
C PHE A 120 15.17 11.62 -19.41
N VAL A 121 16.49 11.81 -19.34
CA VAL A 121 17.37 10.94 -18.54
C VAL A 121 17.02 11.03 -17.06
N ALA A 122 16.69 12.21 -16.55
CA ALA A 122 16.20 12.35 -15.17
C ALA A 122 14.93 11.52 -14.94
N ALA A 123 13.99 11.55 -15.90
CA ALA A 123 12.79 10.73 -15.86
C ALA A 123 13.09 9.23 -15.93
N MET A 124 14.08 8.82 -16.73
CA MET A 124 14.54 7.43 -16.77
C MET A 124 15.15 6.99 -15.43
N LEU A 125 15.94 7.87 -14.82
CA LEU A 125 16.70 7.61 -13.60
C LEU A 125 15.89 7.74 -12.31
N MET A 126 14.72 8.38 -12.36
CA MET A 126 13.89 8.61 -11.17
C MET A 126 13.00 7.42 -10.80
N VAL A 127 12.84 6.40 -11.66
CA VAL A 127 11.86 5.31 -11.46
C VAL A 127 12.52 4.00 -11.04
N SER A 128 12.10 3.45 -9.90
CA SER A 128 12.60 2.16 -9.41
C SER A 128 11.86 0.96 -10.02
N SER A 129 12.46 -0.23 -9.94
CA SER A 129 11.79 -1.49 -10.22
C SER A 129 11.07 -2.05 -9.00
N SER A 130 9.74 -1.97 -8.98
CA SER A 130 8.91 -2.59 -7.94
C SER A 130 9.07 -4.12 -7.91
N ALA A 131 9.16 -4.78 -9.08
CA ALA A 131 9.31 -6.23 -9.19
C ALA A 131 10.63 -6.74 -8.59
N VAL A 132 11.74 -6.03 -8.82
CA VAL A 132 13.05 -6.41 -8.27
C VAL A 132 13.08 -6.20 -6.76
N ILE A 133 12.54 -5.08 -6.27
CA ILE A 133 12.45 -4.80 -4.83
C ILE A 133 11.57 -5.84 -4.13
N ALA A 134 10.42 -6.20 -4.70
CA ALA A 134 9.54 -7.25 -4.14
C ALA A 134 10.26 -8.61 -4.07
N LYS A 135 11.04 -8.97 -5.10
CA LYS A 135 11.86 -10.19 -5.09
C LYS A 135 12.92 -10.15 -3.99
N LEU A 136 13.63 -9.02 -3.83
CA LEU A 136 14.62 -8.84 -2.75
C LEU A 136 13.97 -8.95 -1.36
N MET A 137 12.75 -8.45 -1.19
CA MET A 137 12.03 -8.59 0.06
C MET A 137 11.70 -10.04 0.41
N GLN A 138 11.31 -10.83 -0.58
CA GLN A 138 11.04 -12.26 -0.39
C GLN A 138 12.34 -13.04 -0.14
N GLU A 139 13.39 -12.79 -0.91
CA GLU A 139 14.66 -13.51 -0.85
C GLU A 139 15.42 -13.26 0.45
N TYR A 140 15.39 -12.02 0.96
CA TYR A 140 16.07 -11.62 2.19
C TYR A 140 15.12 -11.51 3.41
N ASN A 141 13.88 -12.01 3.29
CA ASN A 141 12.84 -11.95 4.33
C ASN A 141 12.60 -10.55 4.93
N LEU A 142 12.66 -9.52 4.09
CA LEU A 142 12.46 -8.11 4.47
C LEU A 142 10.99 -7.69 4.50
N ASN A 143 10.04 -8.64 4.47
CA ASN A 143 8.61 -8.35 4.43
C ASN A 143 8.11 -7.51 5.62
N HIS A 144 8.79 -7.61 6.76
CA HIS A 144 8.49 -6.85 7.98
C HIS A 144 9.41 -5.64 8.18
N ASP A 145 10.36 -5.40 7.28
CA ASP A 145 11.26 -4.26 7.33
C ASP A 145 10.52 -3.00 6.87
N ARG A 146 10.45 -1.99 7.74
CA ARG A 146 9.75 -0.72 7.46
C ARG A 146 10.34 0.02 6.26
N ALA A 147 11.66 0.02 6.10
CA ALA A 147 12.33 0.69 5.00
C ALA A 147 12.01 -0.01 3.66
N ALA A 148 11.89 -1.34 3.67
CA ALA A 148 11.50 -2.11 2.49
C ALA A 148 10.03 -1.91 2.10
N GLN A 149 9.11 -1.93 3.07
CA GLN A 149 7.70 -1.60 2.85
C GLN A 149 7.53 -0.17 2.31
N MET A 150 8.30 0.79 2.84
CA MET A 150 8.32 2.16 2.33
C MET A 150 8.89 2.26 0.93
N ALA A 151 9.96 1.53 0.61
CA ALA A 151 10.53 1.51 -0.73
C ALA A 151 9.48 1.03 -1.75
N LEU A 152 8.77 -0.08 -1.48
CA LEU A 152 7.66 -0.52 -2.34
C LEU A 152 6.52 0.50 -2.44
N ALA A 153 6.21 1.19 -1.34
CA ALA A 153 5.20 2.23 -1.35
C ALA A 153 5.61 3.42 -2.24
N ILE A 154 6.90 3.79 -2.22
CA ILE A 154 7.48 4.85 -3.06
C ILE A 154 7.43 4.45 -4.53
N THR A 155 7.76 3.20 -4.89
CA THR A 155 7.74 2.77 -6.30
C THR A 155 6.36 2.92 -6.93
N ILE A 156 5.29 2.66 -6.18
CA ILE A 156 3.92 2.86 -6.67
C ILE A 156 3.67 4.33 -7.04
N VAL A 157 4.18 5.27 -6.24
CA VAL A 157 4.06 6.71 -6.52
C VAL A 157 5.00 7.11 -7.67
N GLU A 158 6.20 6.53 -7.75
CA GLU A 158 7.15 6.76 -8.84
C GLU A 158 6.55 6.36 -10.19
N ASP A 159 5.86 5.23 -10.29
CA ASP A 159 5.22 4.79 -11.53
C ASP A 159 4.17 5.80 -12.02
N VAL A 160 3.38 6.39 -11.09
CA VAL A 160 2.44 7.47 -11.43
C VAL A 160 3.17 8.72 -11.91
N VAL A 161 4.21 9.13 -11.18
CA VAL A 161 5.02 10.31 -11.53
C VAL A 161 5.69 10.10 -12.89
N ALA A 162 6.16 8.89 -13.18
CA ALA A 162 6.79 8.51 -14.44
C ALA A 162 5.84 8.70 -15.62
N VAL A 163 4.61 8.20 -15.51
CA VAL A 163 3.60 8.33 -16.57
C VAL A 163 3.21 9.79 -16.78
N ILE A 164 3.06 10.56 -15.70
CA ILE A 164 2.76 12.00 -15.79
C ILE A 164 3.93 12.74 -16.45
N MET A 165 5.15 12.53 -15.98
CA MET A 165 6.36 13.14 -16.54
C MET A 165 6.54 12.78 -18.00
N LEU A 166 6.41 11.51 -18.35
CA LEU A 166 6.49 11.05 -19.74
C LEU A 166 5.51 11.82 -20.62
N THR A 167 4.27 11.96 -20.17
CA THR A 167 3.24 12.67 -20.93
C THR A 167 3.57 14.15 -21.05
N LEU A 168 4.00 14.81 -19.96
CA LEU A 168 4.39 16.22 -19.99
C LEU A 168 5.56 16.49 -20.93
N LEU A 169 6.58 15.63 -20.91
CA LEU A 169 7.77 15.77 -21.75
C LEU A 169 7.45 15.61 -23.24
N VAL A 170 6.59 14.65 -23.60
CA VAL A 170 6.16 14.42 -24.99
C VAL A 170 5.17 15.50 -25.46
N SER A 171 4.28 15.97 -24.58
CA SER A 171 3.28 16.99 -24.93
C SER A 171 3.83 18.42 -25.01
N HIS A 172 4.92 18.74 -24.28
CA HIS A 172 5.52 20.08 -24.33
C HIS A 172 6.02 20.43 -25.74
N GLU A 173 6.67 19.48 -26.41
CA GLU A 173 7.24 19.66 -27.75
C GLU A 173 6.16 19.69 -28.86
N THR A 174 5.05 18.98 -28.66
CA THR A 174 3.96 18.92 -29.65
C THR A 174 2.94 20.06 -29.51
N GLY A 175 2.87 20.70 -28.34
CA GLY A 175 1.72 21.54 -27.95
C GLY A 175 1.93 23.06 -27.87
N GLY A 176 3.16 23.59 -27.98
CA GLY A 176 3.46 25.04 -28.06
C GLY A 176 3.00 25.93 -26.88
N GLY A 177 2.32 25.37 -25.87
CA GLY A 177 1.85 26.07 -24.68
C GLY A 177 2.87 26.06 -23.54
N GLY A 178 2.89 27.11 -22.71
CA GLY A 178 3.70 27.13 -21.50
C GLY A 178 3.37 25.96 -20.55
N VAL A 179 4.32 25.60 -19.68
CA VAL A 179 4.24 24.42 -18.78
C VAL A 179 2.93 24.35 -17.99
N GLY A 180 2.43 25.49 -17.51
CA GLY A 180 1.14 25.57 -16.79
C GLY A 180 -0.08 25.21 -17.66
N GLY A 181 -0.04 25.52 -18.96
CA GLY A 181 -1.07 25.14 -19.92
C GLY A 181 -1.05 23.64 -20.19
N VAL A 182 0.13 23.05 -20.43
CA VAL A 182 0.27 21.61 -20.67
C VAL A 182 -0.17 20.79 -19.45
N VAL A 183 0.23 21.20 -18.24
CA VAL A 183 -0.20 20.55 -16.98
C VAL A 183 -1.70 20.71 -16.75
N GLY A 184 -2.26 21.91 -17.01
CA GLY A 184 -3.69 22.17 -16.89
C GLY A 184 -4.51 21.28 -17.81
N VAL A 185 -4.13 21.18 -19.09
CA VAL A 185 -4.79 20.35 -20.11
C VAL A 185 -4.59 18.86 -19.84
N LEU A 186 -3.40 18.41 -19.45
CA LEU A 186 -3.16 17.02 -19.09
C LEU A 186 -3.97 16.61 -17.85
N GLY A 187 -3.96 17.43 -16.80
CA GLY A 187 -4.72 17.16 -15.59
C GLY A 187 -6.23 17.09 -15.85
N ALA A 188 -6.72 18.02 -16.65
CA ALA A 188 -8.05 18.01 -17.24
C ALA A 188 -8.40 16.69 -17.95
N PHE A 189 -7.52 16.23 -18.84
CA PHE A 189 -7.68 14.99 -19.60
C PHE A 189 -7.73 13.77 -18.69
N VAL A 190 -6.78 13.67 -17.75
CA VAL A 190 -6.68 12.58 -16.78
C VAL A 190 -7.95 12.51 -15.93
N VAL A 191 -8.44 13.64 -15.42
CA VAL A 191 -9.65 13.67 -14.60
C VAL A 191 -10.90 13.36 -15.42
N LEU A 192 -10.98 13.81 -16.66
CA LEU A 192 -12.07 13.45 -17.58
C LEU A 192 -12.06 11.94 -17.91
N LEU A 193 -10.88 11.37 -18.16
CA LEU A 193 -10.73 9.97 -18.51
C LEU A 193 -10.99 9.05 -17.31
N ILE A 194 -10.40 9.36 -16.15
CA ILE A 194 -10.66 8.62 -14.91
C ILE A 194 -12.12 8.80 -14.49
N GLY A 195 -12.62 10.03 -14.41
CA GLY A 195 -14.00 10.31 -14.01
C GLY A 195 -15.03 9.71 -14.97
N GLY A 196 -14.81 9.86 -16.28
CA GLY A 196 -15.64 9.24 -17.31
C GLY A 196 -15.58 7.71 -17.26
N GLY A 197 -14.38 7.15 -17.13
CA GLY A 197 -14.16 5.70 -17.00
C GLY A 197 -14.87 5.11 -15.78
N LEU A 198 -14.73 5.73 -14.60
CA LEU A 198 -15.39 5.28 -13.37
C LEU A 198 -16.92 5.36 -13.45
N LEU A 199 -17.49 6.24 -14.27
CA LEU A 199 -18.94 6.36 -14.43
C LEU A 199 -19.53 5.46 -15.52
N LEU A 200 -18.81 5.34 -16.64
CA LEU A 200 -19.28 4.61 -17.82
C LEU A 200 -19.02 3.11 -17.69
N LEU A 201 -17.82 2.73 -17.23
CA LEU A 201 -17.37 1.34 -17.25
C LEU A 201 -18.19 0.42 -16.33
N PRO A 202 -18.48 0.79 -15.06
CA PRO A 202 -19.32 -0.06 -14.21
C PRO A 202 -20.78 -0.13 -14.68
N ARG A 203 -21.28 0.88 -15.40
CA ARG A 203 -22.63 0.87 -15.97
C ARG A 203 -22.70 -0.01 -17.21
N LEU A 204 -21.69 0.06 -18.07
CA LEU A 204 -21.57 -0.78 -19.25
C LEU A 204 -21.47 -2.26 -18.87
N LEU A 205 -20.58 -2.62 -17.93
CA LEU A 205 -20.45 -3.99 -17.44
C LEU A 205 -21.73 -4.52 -16.78
N ARG A 206 -22.47 -3.67 -16.06
CA ARG A 206 -23.79 -4.03 -15.50
C ARG A 206 -24.86 -4.26 -16.56
N ARG A 207 -24.84 -3.49 -17.66
CA ARG A 207 -25.84 -3.60 -18.75
C ARG A 207 -25.61 -4.80 -19.65
N LEU A 208 -24.36 -5.21 -19.85
CA LEU A 208 -24.01 -6.35 -20.69
C LEU A 208 -24.30 -7.71 -20.03
N GLU A 209 -25.08 -7.75 -18.94
CA GLU A 209 -25.31 -8.94 -18.09
C GLU A 209 -24.03 -9.70 -17.69
N ALA A 210 -22.86 -9.06 -17.81
CA ALA A 210 -21.53 -9.62 -17.56
C ALA A 210 -21.24 -9.83 -16.06
N LYS A 211 -22.28 -9.95 -15.23
CA LYS A 211 -22.17 -10.23 -13.79
C LYS A 211 -21.78 -11.68 -13.50
N GLY A 212 -21.77 -12.57 -14.50
CA GLY A 212 -21.54 -14.00 -14.31
C GLY A 212 -20.29 -14.57 -14.96
N ASP A 213 -19.95 -14.13 -16.18
CA ASP A 213 -18.95 -14.84 -16.99
C ASP A 213 -17.61 -14.07 -17.11
N PRO A 214 -16.55 -14.52 -16.40
CA PRO A 214 -15.26 -13.83 -16.39
C PRO A 214 -14.61 -13.77 -17.78
N GLU A 215 -14.95 -14.70 -18.68
CA GLU A 215 -14.44 -14.72 -20.06
C GLU A 215 -14.96 -13.52 -20.86
N ILE A 216 -16.29 -13.33 -20.89
CA ILE A 216 -16.94 -12.20 -21.59
C ILE A 216 -16.45 -10.87 -21.01
N GLN A 217 -16.36 -10.79 -19.69
CA GLN A 217 -15.85 -9.58 -19.02
C GLN A 217 -14.42 -9.25 -19.45
N THR A 218 -13.56 -10.26 -19.58
CA THR A 218 -12.17 -10.08 -20.01
C THR A 218 -12.10 -9.56 -21.45
N VAL A 219 -12.89 -10.15 -22.36
CA VAL A 219 -12.96 -9.72 -23.77
C VAL A 219 -13.46 -8.28 -23.88
N VAL A 220 -14.53 -7.92 -23.15
CA VAL A 220 -15.08 -6.55 -23.15
C VAL A 220 -14.05 -5.56 -22.62
N VAL A 221 -13.40 -5.87 -21.49
CA VAL A 221 -12.36 -5.00 -20.91
C VAL A 221 -11.17 -4.87 -21.85
N ALA A 222 -10.77 -5.94 -22.55
CA ALA A 222 -9.66 -5.91 -23.51
C ALA A 222 -10.01 -5.06 -24.74
N GLY A 223 -11.23 -5.19 -25.26
CA GLY A 223 -11.72 -4.34 -26.35
C GLY A 223 -11.77 -2.86 -25.95
N LEU A 224 -12.28 -2.57 -24.75
CA LEU A 224 -12.31 -1.20 -24.21
C LEU A 224 -10.91 -0.65 -23.96
N LEU A 225 -9.98 -1.46 -23.46
CA LEU A 225 -8.57 -1.08 -23.31
C LEU A 225 -7.98 -0.61 -24.65
N LEU A 226 -8.13 -1.39 -25.71
CA LEU A 226 -7.61 -1.04 -27.03
C LEU A 226 -8.27 0.21 -27.61
N ILE A 227 -9.60 0.34 -27.47
CA ILE A 227 -10.34 1.54 -27.90
C ILE A 227 -9.86 2.77 -27.13
N MET A 228 -9.67 2.66 -25.81
CA MET A 228 -9.19 3.76 -24.98
C MET A 228 -7.78 4.17 -25.36
N ALA A 229 -6.87 3.21 -25.56
CA ALA A 229 -5.51 3.48 -26.01
C ALA A 229 -5.51 4.22 -27.37
N PHE A 230 -6.34 3.79 -28.32
CA PHE A 230 -6.51 4.46 -29.61
C PHE A 230 -7.10 5.89 -29.49
N LEU A 231 -8.10 6.09 -28.63
CA LEU A 231 -8.68 7.41 -28.38
C LEU A 231 -7.66 8.38 -27.80
N THR A 232 -6.75 7.91 -26.95
CA THR A 232 -5.69 8.76 -26.38
C THR A 232 -4.68 9.24 -27.43
N ILE A 233 -4.34 8.42 -28.42
CA ILE A 233 -3.53 8.84 -29.57
C ILE A 233 -4.24 9.95 -30.35
N LYS A 234 -5.54 9.79 -30.62
CA LYS A 234 -6.33 10.82 -31.32
C LYS A 234 -6.44 12.14 -30.55
N ALA A 235 -6.35 12.10 -29.22
CA ALA A 235 -6.33 13.28 -28.37
C ALA A 235 -4.93 13.94 -28.29
N GLY A 236 -3.92 13.40 -28.99
CA GLY A 236 -2.55 13.92 -28.98
C GLY A 236 -1.70 13.42 -27.80
N TYR A 237 -2.12 12.34 -27.14
CA TYR A 237 -1.39 11.72 -26.03
C TYR A 237 -0.76 10.38 -26.40
N SER A 238 0.12 9.87 -25.54
CA SER A 238 0.77 8.59 -25.77
C SER A 238 -0.19 7.40 -25.59
N LEU A 239 0.04 6.35 -26.39
CA LEU A 239 -0.65 5.06 -26.26
C LEU A 239 -0.57 4.49 -24.82
N ALA A 240 0.60 4.64 -24.20
CA ALA A 240 0.88 4.17 -22.84
C ALA A 240 -0.01 4.84 -21.79
N LEU A 241 -0.25 6.15 -21.90
CA LEU A 241 -1.10 6.89 -20.97
C LEU A 241 -2.54 6.36 -20.97
N GLY A 242 -3.11 6.13 -22.15
CA GLY A 242 -4.47 5.59 -22.28
C GLY A 242 -4.63 4.23 -21.62
N ALA A 243 -3.69 3.33 -21.89
CA ALA A 243 -3.67 1.99 -21.31
C ALA A 243 -3.50 2.02 -19.78
N PHE A 244 -2.56 2.82 -19.27
CA PHE A 244 -2.31 2.99 -17.84
C PHE A 244 -3.53 3.58 -17.11
N LEU A 245 -4.09 4.67 -17.60
CA LEU A 245 -5.25 5.30 -16.97
C LEU A 245 -6.49 4.41 -17.00
N PHE A 246 -6.70 3.68 -18.10
CA PHE A 246 -7.77 2.69 -18.16
C PHE A 246 -7.56 1.56 -17.15
N GLY A 247 -6.32 1.08 -16.98
CA GLY A 247 -5.95 0.15 -15.91
C GLY A 247 -6.28 0.69 -14.52
N ALA A 248 -5.93 1.95 -14.23
CA ALA A 248 -6.24 2.60 -12.96
C ALA A 248 -7.74 2.75 -12.71
N VAL A 249 -8.54 3.01 -13.76
CA VAL A 249 -10.01 3.00 -13.66
C VAL A 249 -10.52 1.61 -13.32
N VAL A 250 -9.98 0.57 -13.96
CA VAL A 250 -10.36 -0.82 -13.70
C VAL A 250 -9.96 -1.26 -12.29
N ALA A 251 -8.83 -0.75 -11.78
CA ALA A 251 -8.34 -1.02 -10.43
C ALA A 251 -9.30 -0.56 -9.31
N GLU A 252 -10.19 0.39 -9.60
CA GLU A 252 -11.19 0.87 -8.64
C GLU A 252 -12.53 0.13 -8.78
N MET A 253 -12.70 -0.76 -9.75
CA MET A 253 -13.95 -1.50 -9.90
C MET A 253 -14.05 -2.68 -8.92
N ARG A 254 -15.28 -3.00 -8.50
CA ARG A 254 -15.58 -4.14 -7.61
C ARG A 254 -15.09 -5.49 -8.16
N GLN A 255 -15.08 -5.63 -9.49
CA GLN A 255 -14.61 -6.85 -10.17
C GLN A 255 -13.10 -6.85 -10.46
N LYS A 256 -12.30 -5.94 -9.88
CA LYS A 256 -10.84 -5.86 -10.10
C LYS A 256 -10.18 -7.24 -10.06
N ASN A 257 -10.39 -8.00 -8.98
CA ASN A 257 -9.69 -9.28 -8.78
C ASN A 257 -9.99 -10.30 -9.88
N ALA A 258 -11.22 -10.32 -10.41
CA ALA A 258 -11.59 -11.21 -11.51
C ALA A 258 -10.89 -10.79 -12.80
N ILE A 259 -10.88 -9.49 -13.11
CA ILE A 259 -10.19 -8.94 -14.27
C ILE A 259 -8.68 -9.15 -14.15
N GLU A 260 -8.09 -8.87 -12.99
CA GLU A 260 -6.65 -9.05 -12.71
C GLU A 260 -6.23 -10.50 -12.92
N LYS A 261 -7.00 -11.46 -12.40
CA LYS A 261 -6.72 -12.89 -12.61
C LYS A 261 -6.82 -13.29 -14.08
N SER A 262 -7.84 -12.83 -14.80
CA SER A 262 -8.00 -13.16 -16.22
C SER A 262 -6.94 -12.52 -17.12
N PHE A 263 -6.55 -11.27 -16.81
CA PHE A 263 -5.51 -10.55 -17.54
C PHE A 263 -4.10 -10.97 -17.14
N GLU A 264 -3.91 -11.73 -16.06
CA GLU A 264 -2.58 -12.16 -15.62
C GLU A 264 -1.84 -12.93 -16.72
N SER A 265 -2.52 -13.89 -17.36
CA SER A 265 -1.98 -14.68 -18.47
C SER A 265 -1.70 -13.82 -19.70
N ILE A 266 -2.61 -12.90 -20.03
CA ILE A 266 -2.48 -11.95 -21.15
C ILE A 266 -1.25 -11.06 -20.93
N ARG A 267 -1.11 -10.53 -19.70
CA ARG A 267 0.04 -9.73 -19.29
C ARG A 267 1.34 -10.49 -19.45
N TYR A 268 1.45 -11.74 -19.02
CA TYR A 268 2.69 -12.52 -19.19
C TYR A 268 3.04 -12.71 -20.67
N LEU A 269 2.05 -13.05 -21.49
CA LEU A 269 2.23 -13.23 -22.92
C LEU A 269 2.73 -11.94 -23.59
N PHE A 270 1.99 -10.84 -23.43
CA PHE A 270 2.30 -9.57 -24.07
C PHE A 270 3.50 -8.86 -23.45
N SER A 271 3.84 -9.12 -22.18
CA SER A 271 5.13 -8.70 -21.60
C SER A 271 6.29 -9.35 -22.33
N SER A 272 6.21 -10.66 -22.64
CA SER A 272 7.27 -11.32 -23.39
C SER A 272 7.40 -10.74 -24.81
N VAL A 273 6.28 -10.50 -25.49
CA VAL A 273 6.27 -9.85 -26.81
C VAL A 273 6.91 -8.47 -26.73
N PHE A 274 6.48 -7.66 -25.79
CA PHE A 274 7.01 -6.32 -25.56
C PHE A 274 8.54 -6.34 -25.33
N PHE A 275 9.01 -7.09 -24.33
CA PHE A 275 10.41 -7.07 -23.95
C PHE A 275 11.33 -7.75 -24.97
N VAL A 276 10.87 -8.78 -25.68
CA VAL A 276 11.63 -9.35 -26.80
C VAL A 276 11.70 -8.34 -27.95
N SER A 277 10.60 -7.69 -28.31
CA SER A 277 10.62 -6.63 -29.34
C SER A 277 11.56 -5.49 -28.97
N ILE A 278 11.57 -5.08 -27.70
CA ILE A 278 12.53 -4.12 -27.17
C ILE A 278 13.96 -4.61 -27.38
N GLY A 279 14.25 -5.87 -27.01
CA GLY A 279 15.56 -6.47 -27.21
C GLY A 279 16.01 -6.46 -28.67
N MET A 280 15.09 -6.65 -29.62
CA MET A 280 15.39 -6.63 -31.06
C MET A 280 15.82 -5.25 -31.56
N MET A 281 15.33 -4.17 -30.95
CA MET A 281 15.69 -2.79 -31.30
C MET A 281 17.08 -2.37 -30.78
N ILE A 282 17.74 -3.21 -29.97
CA ILE A 282 19.07 -2.92 -29.43
C ILE A 282 20.12 -3.18 -30.50
N ASN A 283 20.80 -2.12 -30.92
CA ASN A 283 21.97 -2.23 -31.79
C ASN A 283 23.25 -2.37 -30.94
N LEU A 284 23.91 -3.52 -31.04
CA LEU A 284 25.14 -3.84 -30.31
C LEU A 284 26.34 -2.97 -30.73
N GLU A 285 26.33 -2.46 -31.96
CA GLU A 285 27.38 -1.55 -32.44
C GLU A 285 27.24 -0.18 -31.79
N GLN A 286 26.02 0.37 -31.77
CA GLN A 286 25.72 1.61 -31.04
C GLN A 286 26.00 1.47 -29.54
N LEU A 287 25.71 0.30 -28.96
CA LEU A 287 26.00 0.03 -27.55
C LEU A 287 27.49 0.15 -27.22
N LYS A 288 28.39 -0.28 -28.13
CA LYS A 288 29.84 -0.15 -27.91
C LYS A 288 30.28 1.31 -27.84
N GLU A 289 29.67 2.17 -28.66
CA GLU A 289 29.97 3.61 -28.67
C GLU A 289 29.53 4.29 -27.36
N VAL A 290 28.36 3.92 -26.84
CA VAL A 290 27.80 4.54 -25.62
C VAL A 290 28.12 3.79 -24.33
N TRP A 291 28.89 2.70 -24.37
CA TRP A 291 29.18 1.86 -23.20
C TRP A 291 29.82 2.64 -22.05
N LEU A 292 30.70 3.61 -22.37
CA LEU A 292 31.29 4.48 -21.37
C LEU A 292 30.21 5.33 -20.66
N THR A 293 29.29 5.91 -21.41
CA THR A 293 28.14 6.67 -20.88
C THR A 293 27.24 5.78 -20.03
N VAL A 294 27.02 4.53 -20.43
CA VAL A 294 26.28 3.53 -19.63
C VAL A 294 26.96 3.29 -18.29
N LEU A 295 28.28 3.11 -18.26
CA LEU A 295 29.03 2.93 -17.01
C LEU A 295 29.00 4.17 -16.12
N ILE A 296 29.12 5.36 -16.71
CA ILE A 296 29.00 6.63 -15.99
C ILE A 296 27.61 6.74 -15.35
N LEU A 297 26.55 6.51 -16.13
CA LEU A 297 25.18 6.60 -15.63
C LEU A 297 24.82 5.51 -14.63
N CYS A 298 25.36 4.31 -14.79
CA CYS A 298 25.20 3.23 -13.82
C CYS A 298 25.86 3.61 -12.51
N THR A 299 27.12 4.05 -12.54
CA THR A 299 27.82 4.50 -11.32
C THR A 299 27.11 5.68 -10.69
N PHE A 300 26.66 6.64 -11.51
CA PHE A 300 25.89 7.79 -11.07
C PHE A 300 24.57 7.38 -10.39
N SER A 301 23.78 6.48 -11.00
CA SER A 301 22.52 6.03 -10.43
C SER A 301 22.73 5.24 -9.14
N LEU A 302 23.75 4.36 -9.09
CA LEU A 302 24.09 3.58 -7.89
C LEU A 302 24.49 4.46 -6.68
N VAL A 303 24.98 5.68 -6.92
CA VAL A 303 25.42 6.60 -5.86
C VAL A 303 24.35 7.66 -5.56
N PHE A 304 23.93 8.42 -6.56
CA PHE A 304 23.09 9.60 -6.36
C PHE A 304 21.63 9.25 -6.11
N ARG A 305 21.13 8.11 -6.60
CA ARG A 305 19.73 7.70 -6.36
C ARG A 305 19.47 7.33 -4.89
N PRO A 306 20.29 6.48 -4.23
CA PRO A 306 20.16 6.27 -2.79
C PRO A 306 20.28 7.54 -1.95
N ILE A 307 21.14 8.47 -2.37
CA ILE A 307 21.31 9.76 -1.70
C ILE A 307 20.04 10.61 -1.88
N ALA A 308 19.53 10.76 -3.10
CA ALA A 308 18.34 11.54 -3.41
C ALA A 308 17.11 11.02 -2.64
N CYS A 309 16.82 9.73 -2.77
CA CYS A 309 15.65 9.11 -2.13
C CYS A 309 15.82 9.04 -0.61
N GLY A 310 17.01 8.69 -0.12
CA GLY A 310 17.29 8.63 1.32
C GLY A 310 17.20 10.00 1.98
N PHE A 311 17.76 11.03 1.35
CA PHE A 311 17.66 12.41 1.86
C PHE A 311 16.23 12.94 1.81
N ALA A 312 15.48 12.65 0.75
CA ALA A 312 14.08 12.98 0.67
C ALA A 312 13.26 12.36 1.82
N LEU A 313 13.55 11.11 2.20
CA LEU A 313 12.89 10.46 3.33
C LEU A 313 13.25 11.10 4.69
N ILE A 314 14.52 11.49 4.87
CA ILE A 314 14.97 12.24 6.07
C ILE A 314 14.22 13.57 6.19
N LEU A 315 14.07 14.30 5.09
CA LEU A 315 13.37 15.59 5.06
C LEU A 315 11.88 15.49 5.36
N VAL A 316 11.31 14.29 5.29
CA VAL A 316 9.90 14.08 5.59
C VAL A 316 9.70 13.42 6.97
N GLY A 317 10.77 13.31 7.75
CA GLY A 317 10.74 12.91 9.16
C GLY A 317 10.94 11.42 9.41
N ILE A 318 11.38 10.66 8.39
CA ILE A 318 11.77 9.25 8.54
C ILE A 318 13.13 9.18 9.22
N SER A 319 13.28 8.22 10.15
CA SER A 319 14.55 8.07 10.87
C SER A 319 15.73 7.90 9.90
N PRO A 320 16.90 8.54 10.13
CA PRO A 320 17.99 8.54 9.16
C PRO A 320 18.51 7.15 8.77
N ARG A 321 18.43 6.18 9.69
CA ARG A 321 18.83 4.79 9.41
C ARG A 321 17.82 4.09 8.47
N GLU A 322 16.52 4.21 8.74
CA GLU A 322 15.47 3.65 7.88
C GLU A 322 15.45 4.36 6.52
N ALA A 323 15.60 5.68 6.50
CA ALA A 323 15.61 6.49 5.29
C ALA A 323 16.75 6.10 4.33
N ARG A 324 17.97 5.95 4.84
CA ARG A 324 19.12 5.52 4.03
C ARG A 324 18.99 4.07 3.56
N ARG A 325 18.45 3.17 4.41
CA ARG A 325 18.14 1.79 4.01
C ARG A 325 17.09 1.77 2.88
N GLY A 326 16.06 2.60 3.00
CA GLY A 326 15.01 2.75 1.97
C GLY A 326 15.56 3.31 0.67
N GLY A 327 16.40 4.34 0.73
CA GLY A 327 17.10 4.89 -0.43
C GLY A 327 17.95 3.85 -1.15
N LEU A 328 18.71 3.02 -0.42
CA LEU A 328 19.49 1.94 -1.00
C LEU A 328 18.62 0.87 -1.67
N LEU A 329 17.45 0.56 -1.12
CA LEU A 329 16.51 -0.38 -1.72
C LEU A 329 15.88 0.14 -3.01
N LEU A 330 15.76 1.46 -3.19
CA LEU A 330 15.21 2.12 -4.38
C LEU A 330 16.20 2.22 -5.57
N THR A 331 17.40 1.67 -5.44
CA THR A 331 18.43 1.71 -6.48
C THR A 331 18.08 1.05 -7.83
N PRO A 332 17.44 -0.14 -7.90
CA PRO A 332 17.25 -0.85 -9.18
C PRO A 332 16.30 -0.06 -10.08
N LEU A 333 16.70 0.17 -11.33
CA LEU A 333 15.87 0.88 -12.30
C LEU A 333 14.82 -0.04 -12.93
N GLY A 334 13.63 0.52 -13.15
CA GLY A 334 12.43 -0.21 -13.58
C GLY A 334 12.30 -0.39 -15.09
N GLU A 335 11.16 -0.98 -15.47
CA GLU A 335 10.74 -1.09 -16.87
C GLU A 335 10.42 0.28 -17.50
N PHE A 336 9.94 1.21 -16.68
CA PHE A 336 9.66 2.58 -17.10
C PHE A 336 10.88 3.32 -17.66
N THR A 337 12.09 2.98 -17.22
CA THR A 337 13.33 3.61 -17.70
C THR A 337 13.46 3.50 -19.24
N PHE A 338 13.24 2.32 -19.82
CA PHE A 338 13.32 2.17 -21.28
C PHE A 338 12.00 2.49 -22.00
N ILE A 339 10.84 2.43 -21.33
CA ILE A 339 9.57 2.94 -21.88
C ILE A 339 9.68 4.45 -22.13
N ILE A 340 10.26 5.20 -21.18
CA ILE A 340 10.50 6.64 -21.30
C ILE A 340 11.49 6.92 -22.43
N ALA A 341 12.54 6.12 -22.57
CA ALA A 341 13.50 6.23 -23.67
C ALA A 341 12.84 6.01 -25.04
N ALA A 342 12.07 4.93 -25.20
CA ALA A 342 11.34 4.64 -26.43
C ALA A 342 10.41 5.80 -26.83
N ALA A 343 9.65 6.33 -25.88
CA ALA A 343 8.72 7.40 -26.15
C ALA A 343 9.42 8.73 -26.50
N GLY A 344 10.55 9.05 -25.85
CA GLY A 344 11.36 10.22 -26.22
C GLY A 344 11.97 10.11 -27.62
N ILE A 345 12.33 8.91 -28.06
CA ILE A 345 12.81 8.63 -29.43
C ILE A 345 11.66 8.71 -30.44
N GLY A 346 10.50 8.14 -30.11
CA GLY A 346 9.30 8.22 -30.95
C GLY A 346 8.83 9.66 -31.15
N ALA A 347 9.01 10.53 -30.15
CA ALA A 347 8.77 11.96 -30.25
C ALA A 347 9.88 12.75 -30.96
N SER A 348 10.94 12.09 -31.45
CA SER A 348 12.13 12.70 -32.07
C SER A 348 12.91 13.67 -31.17
N ILE A 349 12.76 13.55 -29.84
CA ILE A 349 13.45 14.38 -28.84
C ILE A 349 14.79 13.77 -28.45
N LEU A 350 14.82 12.43 -28.31
CA LEU A 350 16.00 11.67 -27.98
C LEU A 350 16.60 11.00 -29.23
N PRO A 351 17.93 11.02 -29.39
CA PRO A 351 18.63 10.17 -30.33
C PRO A 351 18.37 8.68 -30.05
N SER A 352 18.41 7.84 -31.09
CA SER A 352 18.24 6.39 -30.98
C SER A 352 19.26 5.71 -30.04
N THR A 353 20.42 6.33 -29.82
CA THR A 353 21.47 5.86 -28.90
C THR A 353 21.05 5.86 -27.42
N PHE A 354 20.03 6.63 -27.04
CA PHE A 354 19.50 6.63 -25.66
C PHE A 354 18.74 5.34 -25.34
N TYR A 355 18.30 4.60 -26.35
CA TYR A 355 17.60 3.34 -26.17
C TYR A 355 18.50 2.21 -25.60
N PRO A 356 19.59 1.81 -26.28
CA PRO A 356 20.51 0.81 -25.73
C PRO A 356 21.12 1.27 -24.41
N LEU A 357 21.27 2.59 -24.21
CA LEU A 357 21.70 3.18 -22.95
C LEU A 357 20.72 2.90 -21.81
N ALA A 358 19.42 3.18 -22.01
CA ALA A 358 18.39 2.95 -20.99
C ALA A 358 18.24 1.46 -20.64
N VAL A 359 18.23 0.58 -21.66
CA VAL A 359 18.11 -0.86 -21.42
C VAL A 359 19.33 -1.41 -20.67
N SER A 360 20.54 -1.07 -21.11
CA SER A 360 21.78 -1.55 -20.48
C SER A 360 21.89 -1.07 -19.05
N LEU A 361 21.48 0.18 -18.80
CA LEU A 361 21.44 0.76 -17.46
C LEU A 361 20.46 0.01 -16.54
N SER A 362 19.24 -0.29 -17.00
CA SER A 362 18.28 -1.10 -16.21
C SER A 362 18.84 -2.49 -15.92
N VAL A 363 19.40 -3.18 -16.93
CA VAL A 363 19.97 -4.53 -16.74
C VAL A 363 21.13 -4.50 -15.74
N LEU A 364 22.09 -3.58 -15.89
CA LEU A 364 23.24 -3.48 -15.00
C LEU A 364 22.84 -3.16 -13.57
N THR A 365 21.94 -2.20 -13.36
CA THR A 365 21.47 -1.86 -12.00
C THR A 365 20.75 -3.03 -11.35
N VAL A 366 19.90 -3.76 -12.08
CA VAL A 366 19.24 -4.98 -11.56
C VAL A 366 20.24 -6.08 -11.19
N LEU A 367 21.31 -6.27 -11.97
CA LEU A 367 22.35 -7.25 -11.66
C LEU A 367 23.18 -6.85 -10.44
N VAL A 368 23.48 -5.57 -10.26
CA VAL A 368 24.29 -5.06 -9.14
C VAL A 368 23.47 -4.97 -7.84
N THR A 369 22.16 -4.79 -7.92
CA THR A 369 21.30 -4.55 -6.73
C THR A 369 21.33 -5.69 -5.69
N PRO A 370 21.26 -7.00 -6.04
CA PRO A 370 21.40 -8.07 -5.05
C PRO A 370 22.73 -8.00 -4.28
N ILE A 371 23.81 -7.63 -4.95
CA ILE A 371 25.15 -7.45 -4.34
C ILE A 371 25.12 -6.26 -3.38
N LEU A 372 24.59 -5.11 -3.81
CA LEU A 372 24.40 -3.93 -2.96
C LEU A 372 23.59 -4.25 -1.71
N ASN A 373 22.50 -5.02 -1.87
CA ASN A 373 21.65 -5.39 -0.74
C ASN A 373 22.37 -6.33 0.24
N ARG A 374 23.17 -7.29 -0.26
CA ARG A 374 23.99 -8.17 0.57
C ARG A 374 25.03 -7.39 1.40
N TYR A 375 25.58 -6.31 0.85
CA TYR A 375 26.55 -5.45 1.52
C TYR A 375 25.93 -4.16 2.10
N ALA A 376 24.62 -4.13 2.31
CA ALA A 376 23.92 -2.93 2.78
C ALA A 376 24.45 -2.40 4.11
N GLU A 377 24.70 -3.27 5.09
CA GLU A 377 25.20 -2.84 6.41
C GLU A 377 26.57 -2.14 6.36
N PRO A 378 27.62 -2.72 5.74
CA PRO A 378 28.88 -2.03 5.52
C PRO A 378 28.73 -0.69 4.78
N ILE A 379 27.90 -0.64 3.74
CA ILE A 379 27.67 0.58 2.96
C ILE A 379 27.05 1.67 3.84
N LEU A 380 26.05 1.32 4.66
CA LEU A 380 25.40 2.26 5.56
C LEU A 380 26.36 2.76 6.65
N LYS A 381 27.21 1.89 7.20
CA LYS A 381 28.26 2.28 8.17
C LYS A 381 29.31 3.19 7.54
N PHE A 382 29.68 2.94 6.30
CA PHE A 382 30.58 3.82 5.55
C PHE A 382 29.93 5.19 5.32
N ALA A 383 28.65 5.23 4.97
CA ALA A 383 27.90 6.48 4.84
C ALA A 383 27.85 7.25 6.18
N ASP A 384 27.63 6.57 7.31
CA ASP A 384 27.71 7.17 8.66
C ASP A 384 29.10 7.75 8.96
N TRP A 385 30.16 7.11 8.48
CA TRP A 385 31.53 7.54 8.73
C TRP A 385 31.96 8.74 7.89
N VAL A 386 31.52 8.79 6.63
CA VAL A 386 31.78 9.93 5.72
C VAL A 386 30.96 11.15 6.11
N GLU A 387 29.81 10.97 6.76
CA GLU A 387 28.91 12.06 7.12
C GLU A 387 29.54 13.00 8.17
N PRO A 388 29.68 14.31 7.89
CA PRO A 388 30.23 15.24 8.85
C PRO A 388 29.35 15.35 10.10
N ARG A 389 29.96 15.41 11.29
CA ARG A 389 29.24 15.52 12.58
C ARG A 389 28.30 16.73 12.70
N TRP A 390 28.45 17.75 11.85
CA TRP A 390 27.54 18.89 11.81
C TRP A 390 26.23 18.56 11.07
N VAL A 391 26.27 17.71 10.05
CA VAL A 391 25.09 17.24 9.30
C VAL A 391 24.21 16.39 10.20
N THR A 392 24.80 15.41 10.91
CA THR A 392 24.04 14.55 11.83
C THR A 392 23.41 15.35 12.97
N ARG A 393 24.11 16.39 13.48
CA ARG A 393 23.55 17.34 14.46
C ARG A 393 22.41 18.17 13.87
N ALA A 394 22.53 18.64 12.64
CA ALA A 394 21.46 19.38 11.97
C ALA A 394 20.23 18.49 11.72
N ILE A 395 20.42 17.24 11.27
CA ILE A 395 19.34 16.27 11.03
C ILE A 395 18.62 15.94 12.34
N THR A 396 19.36 15.68 13.42
CA THR A 396 18.76 15.39 14.74
C THR A 396 18.01 16.59 15.32
N ALA A 397 18.57 17.81 15.18
CA ALA A 397 17.88 19.05 15.57
C ALA A 397 16.60 19.26 14.76
N TYR A 398 16.65 19.03 13.44
CA TYR A 398 15.49 19.09 12.55
C TYR A 398 14.39 18.11 12.95
N HIS A 399 14.74 16.84 13.22
CA HIS A 399 13.78 15.83 13.68
C HIS A 399 13.18 16.17 15.06
N GLY A 400 13.98 16.75 15.96
CA GLY A 400 13.50 17.27 17.24
C GLY A 400 12.47 18.37 17.07
N TRP A 401 12.76 19.35 16.20
CA TRP A 401 11.84 20.44 15.85
C TRP A 401 10.56 19.92 15.18
N LEU A 402 10.67 18.97 14.25
CA LEU A 402 9.54 18.38 13.54
C LEU A 402 8.60 17.64 14.51
N LYS A 403 9.13 16.87 15.46
CA LYS A 403 8.34 16.22 16.51
C LYS A 403 7.61 17.24 17.40
N GLN A 404 8.28 18.35 17.73
CA GLN A 404 7.69 19.41 18.53
C GLN A 404 6.53 20.11 17.79
N LEU A 405 6.66 20.33 16.47
CA LEU A 405 5.58 20.83 15.63
C LEU A 405 4.37 19.89 15.57
N GLN A 406 4.61 18.58 15.46
CA GLN A 406 3.55 17.56 15.45
C GLN A 406 2.80 17.48 16.79
N SER A 407 3.43 17.87 17.90
CA SER A 407 2.83 17.87 19.24
C SER A 407 2.00 19.11 19.62
N ARG A 408 1.86 20.13 18.75
CA ARG A 408 1.07 21.33 19.06
C ARG A 408 -0.44 21.13 18.75
N PRO A 409 -1.37 21.34 19.71
CA PRO A 409 -2.78 20.97 19.51
C PRO A 409 -3.66 21.88 18.63
N SER A 410 -3.27 23.10 18.23
CA SER A 410 -4.29 24.14 17.92
C SER A 410 -4.60 24.60 16.48
N PRO A 411 -3.90 24.22 15.39
CA PRO A 411 -4.41 24.46 14.02
C PRO A 411 -4.79 23.18 13.24
N ALA A 412 -4.62 22.00 13.85
CA ALA A 412 -4.82 20.71 13.20
C ALA A 412 -6.29 20.42 12.87
N LEU A 413 -7.25 20.91 13.67
CA LEU A 413 -8.67 20.62 13.47
C LEU A 413 -9.23 21.36 12.24
N ALA A 414 -8.95 22.66 12.11
CA ALA A 414 -9.39 23.46 10.96
C ALA A 414 -8.75 22.96 9.66
N TRP A 415 -7.45 22.64 9.66
CA TRP A 415 -6.79 22.04 8.49
C TRP A 415 -7.33 20.64 8.18
N LYS A 416 -7.61 19.80 9.18
CA LYS A 416 -8.21 18.46 8.97
C LYS A 416 -9.60 18.55 8.35
N LEU A 417 -10.41 19.53 8.75
CA LEU A 417 -11.73 19.81 8.18
C LEU A 417 -11.66 20.43 6.77
N ILE A 418 -10.64 21.26 6.50
CA ILE A 418 -10.45 21.92 5.21
C ILE A 418 -9.82 20.99 4.17
N ARG A 419 -8.85 20.14 4.55
CA ARG A 419 -8.07 19.31 3.62
C ARG A 419 -8.95 18.41 2.74
N GLY A 420 -9.96 17.77 3.33
CA GLY A 420 -10.89 16.92 2.58
C GLY A 420 -11.68 17.72 1.53
N ARG A 421 -12.18 18.90 1.92
CA ARG A 421 -12.92 19.80 1.03
C ARG A 421 -12.04 20.42 -0.05
N ALA A 422 -10.81 20.80 0.29
CA ALA A 422 -9.84 21.35 -0.67
C ALA A 422 -9.46 20.33 -1.75
N PHE A 423 -9.24 19.06 -1.36
CA PHE A 423 -8.98 17.98 -2.31
C PHE A 423 -10.18 17.75 -3.24
N GLN A 424 -11.39 17.75 -2.70
CA GLN A 424 -12.62 17.62 -3.50
C GLN A 424 -12.81 18.78 -4.49
N VAL A 425 -12.63 20.03 -4.02
CA VAL A 425 -12.65 21.22 -4.89
C VAL A 425 -11.61 21.08 -6.01
N GLY A 426 -10.41 20.61 -5.69
CA GLY A 426 -9.37 20.35 -6.68
C GLY A 426 -9.81 19.39 -7.78
N ILE A 427 -10.39 18.24 -7.41
CA ILE A 427 -10.91 17.27 -8.37
C ILE A 427 -12.03 17.86 -9.23
N GLU A 428 -13.00 18.54 -8.63
CA GLU A 428 -14.14 19.13 -9.35
C GLU A 428 -13.70 20.25 -10.30
N VAL A 429 -12.77 21.10 -9.87
CA VAL A 429 -12.14 22.14 -10.70
C VAL A 429 -11.37 21.51 -11.85
N MET A 430 -10.59 20.46 -11.62
CA MET A 430 -9.88 19.77 -12.70
C MET A 430 -10.85 19.09 -13.68
N PHE A 431 -11.93 18.49 -13.19
CA PHE A 431 -12.96 17.85 -14.02
C PHE A 431 -13.65 18.86 -14.93
N VAL A 432 -14.09 19.99 -14.38
CA VAL A 432 -14.73 21.06 -15.17
C VAL A 432 -13.76 21.66 -16.17
N SER A 433 -12.52 21.91 -15.74
CA SER A 433 -11.46 22.42 -16.61
C SER A 433 -11.24 21.47 -17.79
N GLY A 434 -11.20 20.16 -17.53
CA GLY A 434 -11.01 19.18 -18.58
C GLY A 434 -12.19 18.99 -19.50
N LEU A 435 -13.40 18.96 -18.96
CA LEU A 435 -14.57 18.91 -19.79
C LEU A 435 -14.65 20.12 -20.74
N LEU A 436 -14.37 21.33 -20.25
CA LEU A 436 -14.42 22.55 -21.06
C LEU A 436 -13.27 22.63 -22.07
N ILE A 437 -12.03 22.34 -21.70
CA ILE A 437 -10.90 22.42 -22.65
C ILE A 437 -11.03 21.36 -23.75
N PHE A 438 -11.38 20.11 -23.40
CA PHE A 438 -11.51 19.03 -24.38
C PHE A 438 -12.80 19.08 -25.19
N SER A 439 -13.83 19.79 -24.72
CA SER A 439 -15.10 19.88 -25.45
C SER A 439 -14.93 20.40 -26.89
N GLY A 440 -13.96 21.27 -27.16
CA GLY A 440 -13.65 21.70 -28.54
C GLY A 440 -13.14 20.56 -29.43
N GLN A 441 -12.25 19.71 -28.91
CA GLN A 441 -11.75 18.54 -29.64
C GLN A 441 -12.84 17.48 -29.82
N ILE A 442 -13.65 17.27 -28.78
CA ILE A 442 -14.81 16.36 -28.83
C ILE A 442 -15.81 16.83 -29.88
N LEU A 443 -16.10 18.14 -29.93
CA LEU A 443 -16.96 18.74 -30.95
C LEU A 443 -16.40 18.49 -32.36
N ALA A 444 -15.10 18.76 -32.58
CA ALA A 444 -14.46 18.55 -33.89
C ALA A 444 -14.44 17.06 -34.31
N ALA A 445 -14.30 16.13 -33.36
CA ALA A 445 -14.38 14.70 -33.62
C ALA A 445 -15.81 14.26 -33.97
N LEU A 446 -16.81 14.81 -33.26
CA LEU A 446 -18.23 14.52 -33.51
C LEU A 446 -18.73 15.14 -34.83
N GLU A 447 -18.27 16.34 -35.19
CA GLU A 447 -18.59 17.00 -36.45
C GLU A 447 -18.09 16.18 -37.67
N LYS A 448 -17.04 15.36 -37.49
CA LYS A 448 -16.53 14.43 -38.51
C LYS A 448 -17.20 13.05 -38.50
N SER A 449 -18.09 12.79 -37.54
CA SER A 449 -18.76 11.50 -37.38
C SER A 449 -20.16 11.50 -38.01
N VAL A 450 -20.72 10.30 -38.21
CA VAL A 450 -22.05 10.06 -38.84
C VAL A 450 -23.19 10.91 -38.24
N VAL A 451 -23.03 11.44 -37.03
CA VAL A 451 -24.00 12.29 -36.34
C VAL A 451 -24.24 13.64 -37.07
N SER A 452 -23.27 14.14 -37.85
CA SER A 452 -23.41 15.42 -38.57
C SER A 452 -24.40 15.37 -39.75
N GLU A 453 -24.81 14.19 -40.20
CA GLU A 453 -25.79 14.04 -41.30
C GLU A 453 -27.22 14.38 -40.86
N TRP A 454 -27.51 14.30 -39.56
CA TRP A 454 -28.89 14.41 -39.03
C TRP A 454 -29.23 15.80 -38.48
N LEU A 455 -28.24 16.64 -38.20
CA LEU A 455 -28.41 17.95 -37.57
C LEU A 455 -27.65 19.02 -38.36
N SER A 456 -28.24 20.21 -38.52
CA SER A 456 -27.52 21.33 -39.09
C SER A 456 -26.34 21.73 -38.19
N GLU A 457 -25.21 22.09 -38.80
CA GLU A 457 -23.94 22.40 -38.12
C GLU A 457 -24.11 23.41 -36.98
N ARG A 458 -24.98 24.42 -37.20
CA ARG A 458 -25.30 25.45 -36.20
C ARG A 458 -26.08 24.87 -35.02
N THR A 459 -27.13 24.09 -35.27
CA THR A 459 -27.94 23.47 -34.21
C THR A 459 -27.13 22.45 -33.43
N PHE A 460 -26.27 21.69 -34.11
CA PHE A 460 -25.37 20.73 -33.48
C PHE A 460 -24.46 21.40 -32.44
N ARG A 461 -23.82 22.53 -32.78
CA ARG A 461 -23.00 23.30 -31.84
C ARG A 461 -23.79 23.80 -30.62
N TYR A 462 -24.99 24.34 -30.81
CA TYR A 462 -25.82 24.78 -29.68
C TYR A 462 -26.24 23.64 -28.77
N VAL A 463 -26.64 22.50 -29.33
CA VAL A 463 -27.00 21.30 -28.55
C VAL A 463 -25.80 20.78 -27.77
N PHE A 464 -24.64 20.66 -28.42
CA PHE A 464 -23.42 20.19 -27.79
C PHE A 464 -23.00 21.08 -26.61
N TRP A 465 -22.91 22.39 -26.80
CA TRP A 465 -22.55 23.33 -25.73
C TRP A 465 -23.60 23.39 -24.61
N SER A 466 -24.88 23.17 -24.93
CA SER A 466 -25.93 23.06 -23.91
C SER A 466 -25.76 21.81 -23.05
N VAL A 467 -25.43 20.66 -23.65
CA VAL A 467 -25.15 19.40 -22.92
C VAL A 467 -23.90 19.55 -22.04
N ILE A 468 -22.83 20.13 -22.57
CA ILE A 468 -21.62 20.44 -21.80
C ILE A 468 -21.92 21.41 -20.65
N GLY A 469 -22.71 22.45 -20.90
CA GLY A 469 -23.13 23.41 -19.87
C GLY A 469 -23.90 22.75 -18.73
N ILE A 470 -24.83 21.84 -19.04
CA ILE A 470 -25.57 21.06 -18.04
C ILE A 470 -24.62 20.13 -17.26
N ALA A 471 -23.69 19.46 -17.95
CA ALA A 471 -22.72 18.56 -17.32
C ALA A 471 -21.74 19.29 -16.38
N VAL A 472 -21.35 20.52 -16.71
CA VAL A 472 -20.49 21.39 -15.87
C VAL A 472 -21.26 21.95 -14.68
N LEU A 473 -22.57 22.19 -14.80
CA LEU A 473 -23.37 22.83 -13.75
C LEU A 473 -23.30 22.10 -12.40
N VAL A 474 -23.37 20.77 -12.42
CA VAL A 474 -23.37 19.94 -11.21
C VAL A 474 -22.08 20.08 -10.40
N PRO A 475 -20.88 19.84 -10.97
CA PRO A 475 -19.62 20.06 -10.25
C PRO A 475 -19.37 21.53 -9.93
N LEU A 476 -19.91 22.47 -10.70
CA LEU A 476 -19.74 23.89 -10.42
C LEU A 476 -20.45 24.33 -9.11
N VAL A 477 -21.67 23.82 -8.91
CA VAL A 477 -22.40 24.02 -7.65
C VAL A 477 -21.69 23.35 -6.47
N ALA A 478 -21.06 22.19 -6.71
CA ALA A 478 -20.27 21.48 -5.72
C ALA A 478 -19.04 22.27 -5.25
N VAL A 479 -18.29 22.83 -6.20
CA VAL A 479 -17.13 23.71 -5.96
C VAL A 479 -17.55 24.90 -5.10
N TRP A 480 -18.63 25.59 -5.48
CA TRP A 480 -19.15 26.73 -4.73
C TRP A 480 -19.51 26.36 -3.28
N ARG A 481 -20.20 25.23 -3.10
CA ARG A 481 -20.58 24.72 -1.77
C ARG A 481 -19.35 24.48 -0.91
N ASN A 482 -18.35 23.76 -1.42
CA ASN A 482 -17.14 23.43 -0.67
C ASN A 482 -16.28 24.67 -0.35
N LEU A 483 -16.11 25.60 -1.29
CA LEU A 483 -15.46 26.89 -1.07
C LEU A 483 -16.19 27.73 0.00
N SER A 484 -17.52 27.79 -0.07
CA SER A 484 -18.34 28.52 0.90
C SER A 484 -18.22 27.96 2.32
N ALA A 485 -18.05 26.64 2.42
CA ALA A 485 -17.95 25.93 3.68
C ALA A 485 -16.51 25.95 4.24
N MET A 486 -15.49 25.99 3.37
CA MET A 486 -14.10 26.31 3.75
C MET A 486 -13.98 27.75 4.28
N ALA A 487 -14.61 28.71 3.61
CA ALA A 487 -14.67 30.11 4.03
C ALA A 487 -15.27 30.27 5.44
N LEU A 488 -16.33 29.50 5.75
CA LEU A 488 -16.93 29.45 7.09
C LEU A 488 -15.94 28.91 8.14
N ILE A 489 -15.27 27.78 7.87
CA ILE A 489 -14.30 27.17 8.81
C ILE A 489 -13.11 28.11 9.03
N LEU A 490 -12.62 28.77 7.98
CA LEU A 490 -11.51 29.71 8.08
C LEU A 490 -11.92 30.95 8.90
N ALA A 491 -13.15 31.44 8.72
CA ALA A 491 -13.69 32.53 9.51
C ALA A 491 -13.90 32.16 10.99
N GLU A 492 -14.27 30.91 11.28
CA GLU A 492 -14.36 30.35 12.64
C GLU A 492 -12.98 30.26 13.30
N ALA A 493 -11.98 29.77 12.57
CA ALA A 493 -10.61 29.59 13.06
C ALA A 493 -9.88 30.92 13.31
N LEU A 494 -10.13 31.93 12.48
CA LEU A 494 -9.54 33.27 12.61
C LEU A 494 -10.34 34.19 13.55
N GLY A 495 -11.61 33.84 13.85
CA GLY A 495 -12.50 34.61 14.70
C GLY A 495 -12.49 34.23 16.20
N GLY A 496 -11.57 33.36 16.64
CA GLY A 496 -11.56 32.78 17.99
C GLY A 496 -10.97 33.67 19.11
N THR A 497 -11.87 34.16 19.98
CA THR A 497 -11.81 34.34 21.46
C THR A 497 -10.68 35.10 22.17
N GLY A 498 -9.86 35.93 21.53
CA GLY A 498 -8.97 36.80 22.30
C GLY A 498 -8.40 37.98 21.54
N SER A 499 -8.49 39.16 22.18
CA SER A 499 -7.95 40.47 21.78
C SER A 499 -8.91 41.39 21.00
N ASP A 500 -8.99 42.61 21.51
CA ASP A 500 -9.82 43.80 21.20
C ASP A 500 -9.78 44.32 19.74
N ARG A 501 -9.42 43.48 18.76
CA ARG A 501 -9.25 43.85 17.34
C ARG A 501 -9.71 42.77 16.33
N SER A 502 -10.58 41.83 16.71
CA SER A 502 -11.15 40.88 15.74
C SER A 502 -12.28 41.51 14.93
N LEU A 503 -12.14 41.57 13.60
CA LEU A 503 -13.22 41.93 12.68
C LEU A 503 -14.47 41.06 12.92
N PRO A 504 -15.70 41.57 12.66
CA PRO A 504 -16.90 40.78 12.86
C PRO A 504 -16.87 39.51 12.01
N LYS A 505 -17.11 38.36 12.64
CA LYS A 505 -17.12 37.02 11.99
C LYS A 505 -17.89 37.02 10.65
N ARG A 506 -19.02 37.73 10.58
CA ARG A 506 -19.85 37.88 9.37
C ARG A 506 -19.14 38.60 8.22
N VAL A 507 -18.37 39.66 8.52
CA VAL A 507 -17.61 40.41 7.52
C VAL A 507 -16.50 39.53 6.93
N LEU A 508 -15.83 38.76 7.79
CA LEU A 508 -14.78 37.83 7.40
C LEU A 508 -15.34 36.68 6.54
N GLU A 509 -16.47 36.10 6.93
CA GLU A 509 -17.16 35.04 6.19
C GLU A 509 -17.63 35.53 4.80
N HIS A 510 -18.33 36.66 4.73
CA HIS A 510 -18.79 37.22 3.46
C HIS A 510 -17.62 37.69 2.58
N GLY A 511 -16.53 38.19 3.17
CA GLY A 511 -15.30 38.54 2.45
C GLY A 511 -14.64 37.32 1.80
N PHE A 512 -14.47 36.22 2.54
CA PHE A 512 -13.92 34.98 1.98
C PHE A 512 -14.84 34.35 0.92
N LYS A 513 -16.17 34.36 1.13
CA LYS A 513 -17.14 33.90 0.12
C LYS A 513 -17.10 34.77 -1.15
N GLY A 514 -16.99 36.08 -1.00
CA GLY A 514 -16.89 37.02 -2.13
C GLY A 514 -15.59 36.81 -2.93
N ALA A 515 -14.45 36.67 -2.25
CA ALA A 515 -13.17 36.37 -2.88
C ALA A 515 -13.18 35.02 -3.61
N ALA A 516 -13.74 33.98 -2.99
CA ALA A 516 -13.94 32.68 -3.61
C ALA A 516 -14.81 32.76 -4.88
N GLY A 517 -15.88 33.56 -4.86
CA GLY A 517 -16.77 33.74 -6.00
C GLY A 517 -16.13 34.48 -7.17
N LEU A 518 -15.37 35.53 -6.87
CA LEU A 518 -14.56 36.24 -7.87
C LEU A 518 -13.50 35.33 -8.49
N GLY A 519 -12.80 34.52 -7.67
CA GLY A 519 -11.83 33.54 -8.15
C GLY A 519 -12.46 32.48 -9.05
N MET A 520 -13.64 31.97 -8.68
CA MET A 520 -14.39 30.99 -9.46
C MET A 520 -14.89 31.55 -10.80
N LEU A 521 -15.39 32.80 -10.82
CA LEU A 521 -15.80 33.49 -12.04
C LEU A 521 -14.61 33.74 -12.97
N TYR A 522 -13.48 34.19 -12.42
CA TYR A 522 -12.24 34.39 -13.18
C TYR A 522 -11.73 33.08 -13.79
N TRP A 523 -11.70 32.01 -12.99
CA TRP A 523 -11.30 30.67 -13.45
C TRP A 523 -12.21 30.16 -14.58
N LEU A 524 -13.54 30.31 -14.45
CA LEU A 524 -14.47 29.92 -15.51
C LEU A 524 -14.23 30.74 -16.79
N TYR A 525 -14.10 32.06 -16.67
CA TYR A 525 -13.84 32.95 -17.80
C TYR A 525 -12.55 32.60 -18.55
N ALA A 526 -11.49 32.24 -17.82
CA ALA A 526 -10.19 31.89 -18.40
C ALA A 526 -10.22 30.59 -19.23
N ILE A 527 -11.14 29.67 -18.93
CA ILE A 527 -11.21 28.35 -19.57
C ILE A 527 -12.35 28.27 -20.60
N LEU A 528 -13.36 29.14 -20.47
CA LEU A 528 -14.50 29.14 -21.39
C LEU A 528 -14.02 29.49 -22.81
N PRO A 529 -14.32 28.65 -23.82
CA PRO A 529 -13.93 28.94 -25.20
C PRO A 529 -14.89 29.97 -25.79
N VAL A 530 -14.69 31.24 -25.42
CA VAL A 530 -15.57 32.36 -25.76
C VAL A 530 -15.78 32.49 -27.28
N ALA A 531 -14.79 32.07 -28.08
CA ALA A 531 -14.85 32.08 -29.54
C ALA A 531 -15.80 31.01 -30.15
N ALA A 532 -16.24 30.00 -29.39
CA ALA A 532 -17.03 28.89 -29.91
C ALA A 532 -18.50 29.25 -30.20
N LEU A 533 -19.04 30.28 -29.53
CA LEU A 533 -20.41 30.78 -29.72
C LEU A 533 -20.42 32.31 -29.69
N PRO A 534 -21.39 32.96 -30.38
CA PRO A 534 -21.58 34.40 -30.21
C PRO A 534 -21.96 34.72 -28.76
N GLY A 535 -21.60 35.90 -28.25
CA GLY A 535 -21.78 36.27 -26.84
C GLY A 535 -23.20 36.09 -26.28
N TRP A 536 -24.24 36.26 -27.12
CA TRP A 536 -25.63 36.01 -26.73
C TRP A 536 -25.94 34.51 -26.50
N GLY A 537 -25.28 33.60 -27.22
CA GLY A 537 -25.41 32.16 -27.04
C GLY A 537 -24.91 31.73 -25.66
N TRP A 538 -23.77 32.27 -25.22
CA TRP A 538 -23.26 32.07 -23.87
C TRP A 538 -24.18 32.67 -22.80
N ALA A 539 -24.79 33.83 -23.06
CA ALA A 539 -25.75 34.45 -22.14
C ALA A 539 -27.01 33.59 -21.94
N VAL A 540 -27.52 32.98 -23.02
CA VAL A 540 -28.67 32.05 -22.95
C VAL A 540 -28.30 30.80 -22.14
N ILE A 541 -27.15 30.18 -22.41
CA ILE A 541 -26.68 29.00 -21.68
C ILE A 541 -26.48 29.33 -20.19
N ALA A 542 -25.89 30.48 -19.87
CA ALA A 542 -25.70 30.94 -18.49
C ALA A 542 -27.06 31.17 -17.78
N CYS A 543 -28.03 31.78 -18.46
CA CYS A 543 -29.36 32.00 -17.92
C CYS A 543 -30.07 30.66 -17.63
N VAL A 544 -30.04 29.72 -18.59
CA VAL A 544 -30.59 28.37 -18.42
C VAL A 544 -29.88 27.62 -17.29
N ALA A 545 -28.57 27.73 -17.19
CA ALA A 545 -27.78 27.13 -16.11
C ALA A 545 -28.15 27.68 -14.73
N VAL A 546 -28.34 29.00 -14.60
CA VAL A 546 -28.78 29.64 -13.35
C VAL A 546 -30.18 29.19 -12.97
N VAL A 547 -31.12 29.16 -13.93
CA VAL A 547 -32.49 28.67 -13.70
C VAL A 547 -32.47 27.21 -13.27
N LEU A 548 -31.69 26.35 -13.94
CA LEU A 548 -31.53 24.95 -13.56
C LEU A 548 -30.90 24.80 -12.17
N ALA A 549 -29.88 25.59 -11.83
CA ALA A 549 -29.26 25.55 -10.51
C ALA A 549 -30.23 25.95 -9.38
N VAL A 550 -31.08 26.96 -9.62
CA VAL A 550 -32.10 27.41 -8.66
C VAL A 550 -33.20 26.37 -8.52
N VAL A 551 -33.77 25.93 -9.66
CA VAL A 551 -34.91 24.98 -9.71
C VAL A 551 -34.52 23.60 -9.19
N PHE A 552 -33.33 23.11 -9.55
CA PHE A 552 -32.85 21.82 -9.12
C PHE A 552 -31.99 21.89 -7.86
N SER A 553 -31.81 23.02 -7.19
CA SER A 553 -30.98 23.13 -5.97
C SER A 553 -31.22 21.98 -4.96
N ASN A 554 -32.48 21.63 -4.69
CA ASN A 554 -32.84 20.51 -3.80
C ASN A 554 -32.59 19.11 -4.40
N ARG A 555 -32.64 18.94 -5.73
CA ARG A 555 -32.38 17.67 -6.44
C ARG A 555 -30.92 17.49 -6.83
N LEU A 556 -30.17 18.56 -7.06
CA LEU A 556 -28.73 18.57 -7.29
C LEU A 556 -28.01 18.09 -6.05
N ILE A 557 -28.52 18.42 -4.85
CA ILE A 557 -28.06 17.87 -3.58
C ILE A 557 -28.21 16.34 -3.57
N TYR A 558 -29.32 15.81 -4.09
CA TYR A 558 -29.53 14.36 -4.20
C TYR A 558 -28.65 13.70 -5.28
N TRP A 559 -28.46 14.36 -6.43
CA TRP A 559 -27.57 13.84 -7.48
C TRP A 559 -26.11 13.89 -7.06
N HIS A 560 -25.66 15.00 -6.46
CA HIS A 560 -24.35 15.14 -5.86
C HIS A 560 -24.16 14.12 -4.74
N SER A 561 -25.13 13.94 -3.85
CA SER A 561 -25.01 12.92 -2.81
C SER A 561 -24.92 11.53 -3.43
N SER A 562 -25.68 11.21 -4.48
CA SER A 562 -25.57 9.91 -5.17
C SER A 562 -24.23 9.70 -5.89
N TRP A 563 -23.65 10.76 -6.44
CA TRP A 563 -22.37 10.75 -7.17
C TRP A 563 -21.20 10.66 -6.20
N GLU A 564 -21.25 11.45 -5.14
CA GLU A 564 -20.37 11.38 -3.98
C GLU A 564 -20.46 10.01 -3.32
N HIS A 565 -21.67 9.46 -3.13
CA HIS A 565 -21.86 8.12 -2.60
C HIS A 565 -21.30 7.06 -3.56
N SER A 566 -21.44 7.20 -4.88
CA SER A 566 -20.86 6.23 -5.84
C SER A 566 -19.33 6.28 -5.85
N VAL A 567 -18.74 7.48 -5.78
CA VAL A 567 -17.27 7.67 -5.76
C VAL A 567 -16.70 7.29 -4.39
N GLN A 568 -17.36 7.64 -3.29
CA GLN A 568 -16.98 7.26 -1.94
C GLN A 568 -17.22 5.78 -1.68
N GLU A 569 -18.26 5.15 -2.21
CA GLU A 569 -18.50 3.70 -2.12
C GLU A 569 -17.38 2.94 -2.84
N VAL A 570 -16.98 3.41 -4.03
CA VAL A 570 -15.82 2.87 -4.76
C VAL A 570 -14.49 3.08 -4.02
N LEU A 571 -14.29 4.24 -3.37
CA LEU A 571 -13.04 4.57 -2.66
C LEU A 571 -12.97 4.05 -1.20
N ALA A 572 -14.11 3.82 -0.54
CA ALA A 572 -14.18 3.51 0.89
C ALA A 572 -14.26 2.01 1.21
N GLU A 573 -14.44 1.15 0.22
CA GLU A 573 -14.64 -0.28 0.46
C GLU A 573 -13.35 -1.06 0.74
N ASP A 574 -12.21 -0.40 0.91
CA ASP A 574 -10.95 -1.06 1.23
C ASP A 574 -10.53 -0.80 2.70
N SER A 575 -10.96 -1.73 3.57
CA SER A 575 -10.19 -2.36 4.67
C SER A 575 -9.92 -1.67 6.03
N ARG A 576 -10.59 -0.58 6.45
CA ARG A 576 -10.51 -0.09 7.88
C ARG A 576 -11.78 0.43 8.56
N ARG A 577 -12.94 0.42 7.91
CA ARG A 577 -14.19 0.98 8.47
C ARG A 577 -15.04 0.13 9.43
N PRO A 578 -14.74 -1.13 9.81
CA PRO A 578 -15.59 -1.80 10.80
C PRO A 578 -15.63 -1.08 12.15
N GLU A 579 -14.52 -0.56 12.66
CA GLU A 579 -14.48 -0.03 14.04
C GLU A 579 -15.11 1.37 14.18
N GLU A 580 -14.78 2.33 13.31
CA GLU A 580 -15.32 3.70 13.40
C GLU A 580 -16.80 3.78 13.02
N VAL A 581 -17.25 3.04 11.99
CA VAL A 581 -18.67 2.99 11.61
C VAL A 581 -19.50 2.23 12.65
N ARG A 582 -18.93 1.18 13.29
CA ARG A 582 -19.58 0.56 14.45
C ARG A 582 -19.68 1.52 15.63
N ALA A 583 -18.68 2.37 15.87
CA ALA A 583 -18.73 3.35 16.94
C ALA A 583 -19.83 4.39 16.70
N ASP A 584 -19.90 4.97 15.50
CA ASP A 584 -20.93 5.96 15.16
C ASP A 584 -22.35 5.33 15.10
N ALA A 585 -22.47 4.11 14.57
CA ALA A 585 -23.74 3.37 14.58
C ALA A 585 -24.17 2.99 16.00
N ARG A 586 -23.23 2.63 16.89
CA ARG A 586 -23.51 2.39 18.32
C ARG A 586 -24.03 3.64 19.01
N VAL A 587 -23.43 4.81 18.76
CA VAL A 587 -23.88 6.08 19.35
C VAL A 587 -25.30 6.43 18.90
N ALA A 588 -25.60 6.31 17.60
CA ALA A 588 -26.95 6.56 17.07
C ALA A 588 -27.98 5.53 17.57
N LEU A 589 -27.57 4.27 17.74
CA LEU A 589 -28.41 3.21 18.28
C LEU A 589 -28.69 3.44 19.77
N ASP A 590 -27.69 3.83 20.56
CA ASP A 590 -27.85 4.18 21.99
C ASP A 590 -28.81 5.37 22.21
N GLU A 591 -28.77 6.40 21.34
CA GLU A 591 -29.74 7.50 21.40
C GLU A 591 -31.17 7.01 21.14
N SER A 592 -31.36 6.09 20.20
CA SER A 592 -32.67 5.51 19.88
C SER A 592 -33.19 4.56 20.97
N LEU A 593 -32.29 3.81 21.61
CA LEU A 593 -32.59 2.88 22.69
C LEU A 593 -32.89 3.60 24.02
N GLY A 594 -32.31 4.78 24.23
CA GLY A 594 -32.61 5.64 25.37
C GLY A 594 -34.10 5.98 25.52
N ALA A 595 -34.82 6.14 24.40
CA ALA A 595 -36.27 6.35 24.39
C ALA A 595 -37.06 5.14 24.93
N TRP A 596 -36.50 3.93 24.82
CA TRP A 596 -37.08 2.67 25.29
C TRP A 596 -36.50 2.21 26.64
N LYS A 597 -35.66 3.04 27.28
CA LYS A 597 -34.88 2.70 28.49
C LYS A 597 -33.99 1.46 28.32
N LEU A 598 -33.60 1.14 27.09
CA LEU A 598 -32.68 0.05 26.78
C LEU A 598 -31.28 0.63 26.52
N ARG A 599 -30.24 -0.18 26.75
CA ARG A 599 -28.83 0.15 26.48
C ARG A 599 -28.11 -1.03 25.87
N LEU A 600 -27.04 -0.72 25.16
CA LEU A 600 -26.09 -1.73 24.70
C LEU A 600 -24.85 -1.73 25.58
N GLU A 601 -24.38 -2.92 25.91
CA GLU A 601 -23.13 -3.08 26.66
C GLU A 601 -22.28 -4.20 26.09
N GLU A 602 -20.98 -3.95 25.97
CA GLU A 602 -20.00 -4.93 25.51
C GLU A 602 -19.30 -5.55 26.72
N CYS A 603 -19.33 -6.88 26.82
CA CYS A 603 -18.66 -7.63 27.87
C CYS A 603 -17.66 -8.62 27.25
N VAL A 604 -16.41 -8.59 27.72
CA VAL A 604 -15.38 -9.56 27.33
C VAL A 604 -15.44 -10.75 28.29
N VAL A 605 -15.43 -11.97 27.75
CA VAL A 605 -15.38 -13.20 28.56
C VAL A 605 -14.01 -13.33 29.21
N PRO A 606 -13.91 -13.36 30.55
CA PRO A 606 -12.63 -13.49 31.25
C PRO A 606 -11.94 -14.84 30.99
N ASP A 607 -10.60 -14.86 31.09
CA ASP A 607 -9.80 -16.08 30.91
C ASP A 607 -10.13 -17.21 31.90
N ALA A 608 -10.61 -16.85 33.10
CA ALA A 608 -11.00 -17.77 34.16
C ALA A 608 -12.53 -17.84 34.37
N ALA A 609 -13.32 -17.64 33.31
CA ALA A 609 -14.77 -17.68 33.38
C ALA A 609 -15.31 -19.08 33.75
N ASN A 610 -16.13 -19.16 34.79
CA ASN A 610 -16.75 -20.43 35.25
C ASN A 610 -17.63 -21.10 34.20
N TYR A 611 -18.13 -20.31 33.26
CA TYR A 611 -19.05 -20.71 32.21
C TYR A 611 -18.38 -20.88 30.83
N ALA A 612 -17.05 -20.80 30.75
CA ALA A 612 -16.32 -21.08 29.51
C ALA A 612 -16.72 -22.45 28.93
N GLY A 613 -17.00 -22.49 27.63
CA GLY A 613 -17.46 -23.67 26.89
C GLY A 613 -18.97 -23.95 26.97
N HIS A 614 -19.74 -23.24 27.80
CA HIS A 614 -21.21 -23.40 27.87
C HIS A 614 -21.89 -22.71 26.68
N THR A 615 -23.05 -23.25 26.27
CA THR A 615 -23.89 -22.64 25.24
C THR A 615 -24.73 -21.48 25.80
N LEU A 616 -25.15 -20.55 24.94
CA LEU A 616 -26.04 -19.46 25.33
C LEU A 616 -27.37 -19.96 25.92
N ALA A 617 -27.89 -21.10 25.44
CA ALA A 617 -29.06 -21.76 26.03
C ALA A 617 -28.81 -22.22 27.47
N GLN A 618 -27.65 -22.83 27.73
CA GLN A 618 -27.27 -23.28 29.07
C GLN A 618 -27.11 -22.10 30.04
N LEU A 619 -26.64 -20.96 29.54
CA LEU A 619 -26.50 -19.74 30.35
C LEU A 619 -27.83 -19.05 30.60
N SER A 620 -28.83 -19.27 29.73
CA SER A 620 -30.20 -18.75 29.87
C SER A 620 -30.24 -17.23 30.16
N ILE A 621 -29.31 -16.47 29.59
CA ILE A 621 -29.10 -15.04 29.88
C ILE A 621 -30.40 -14.21 29.73
N PRO A 622 -31.20 -14.38 28.65
CA PRO A 622 -32.46 -13.64 28.50
C PRO A 622 -33.51 -13.97 29.57
N ALA A 623 -33.65 -15.26 29.93
CA ALA A 623 -34.63 -15.68 30.92
C ALA A 623 -34.21 -15.32 32.35
N ARG A 624 -32.90 -15.34 32.64
CA ARG A 624 -32.36 -15.15 33.98
C ARG A 624 -32.20 -13.68 34.38
N PHE A 625 -31.88 -12.82 33.42
CA PHE A 625 -31.54 -11.43 33.71
C PHE A 625 -32.34 -10.39 32.91
N GLY A 626 -33.17 -10.83 31.95
CA GLY A 626 -33.98 -9.90 31.14
C GLY A 626 -33.17 -9.10 30.11
N CYS A 627 -32.04 -9.62 29.63
CA CYS A 627 -31.24 -9.01 28.58
C CYS A 627 -30.96 -9.98 27.41
N SER A 628 -30.87 -9.45 26.20
CA SER A 628 -30.65 -10.23 24.99
C SER A 628 -29.20 -10.16 24.54
N VAL A 629 -28.62 -11.30 24.17
CA VAL A 629 -27.33 -11.35 23.47
C VAL A 629 -27.58 -11.09 21.99
N LEU A 630 -27.02 -10.01 21.46
CA LEU A 630 -27.20 -9.65 20.05
C LEU A 630 -26.13 -10.27 19.16
N GLU A 631 -24.86 -10.12 19.57
CA GLU A 631 -23.70 -10.47 18.77
C GLU A 631 -22.58 -11.03 19.65
N VAL A 632 -21.77 -11.92 19.07
CA VAL A 632 -20.53 -12.40 19.67
C VAL A 632 -19.41 -12.20 18.66
N GLU A 633 -18.34 -11.50 19.05
CA GLU A 633 -17.11 -11.37 18.25
C GLU A 633 -16.04 -12.30 18.81
N ARG A 634 -15.48 -13.14 17.94
CA ARG A 634 -14.39 -14.07 18.25
C ARG A 634 -13.23 -13.83 17.31
N ASN A 635 -12.06 -13.48 17.85
CA ASN A 635 -10.84 -13.23 17.06
C ASN A 635 -11.05 -12.26 15.88
N GLY A 636 -11.88 -11.23 16.05
CA GLY A 636 -12.21 -10.25 15.01
C GLY A 636 -13.28 -10.68 14.00
N HIS A 637 -13.85 -11.90 14.11
CA HIS A 637 -14.98 -12.34 13.32
C HIS A 637 -16.29 -12.15 14.10
N LEU A 638 -17.24 -11.44 13.48
CA LEU A 638 -18.56 -11.19 14.05
C LEU A 638 -19.53 -12.33 13.74
N ILE A 639 -20.15 -12.88 14.78
CA ILE A 639 -21.20 -13.90 14.69
C ILE A 639 -22.54 -13.19 14.90
N THR A 640 -23.17 -12.77 13.80
CA THR A 640 -24.50 -12.16 13.78
C THR A 640 -25.56 -13.25 13.78
N GLY A 641 -26.40 -13.32 14.82
CA GLY A 641 -27.35 -14.42 15.02
C GLY A 641 -26.85 -15.44 16.05
N ALA A 642 -26.58 -14.96 17.26
CA ALA A 642 -26.16 -15.77 18.39
C ALA A 642 -27.28 -16.73 18.84
N GLY A 643 -27.38 -17.87 18.16
CA GLY A 643 -28.37 -18.91 18.45
C GLY A 643 -28.13 -19.62 19.79
N PRO A 644 -29.13 -20.35 20.31
CA PRO A 644 -29.06 -21.04 21.60
C PRO A 644 -27.88 -22.01 21.74
N ASP A 645 -27.40 -22.57 20.62
CA ASP A 645 -26.30 -23.55 20.58
C ASP A 645 -24.90 -22.93 20.59
N LEU A 646 -24.79 -21.60 20.47
CA LEU A 646 -23.50 -20.91 20.41
C LEU A 646 -22.77 -21.02 21.76
N ARG A 647 -21.55 -21.57 21.75
CA ARG A 647 -20.68 -21.66 22.94
C ARG A 647 -19.80 -20.43 23.10
N LEU A 648 -19.65 -19.97 24.35
CA LEU A 648 -18.75 -18.87 24.72
C LEU A 648 -17.39 -19.40 25.16
N TYR A 649 -16.31 -18.75 24.71
CA TYR A 649 -14.93 -19.06 25.11
C TYR A 649 -14.25 -17.83 25.71
N PRO A 650 -13.18 -18.03 26.50
CA PRO A 650 -12.27 -16.97 26.92
C PRO A 650 -11.89 -16.03 25.77
N GLY A 651 -11.98 -14.72 26.01
CA GLY A 651 -11.65 -13.69 25.01
C GLY A 651 -12.75 -13.38 23.99
N ASP A 652 -13.89 -14.09 23.99
CA ASP A 652 -15.06 -13.69 23.20
C ASP A 652 -15.58 -12.33 23.71
N LYS A 653 -15.97 -11.43 22.79
CA LYS A 653 -16.66 -10.18 23.12
C LYS A 653 -18.15 -10.33 22.84
N ILE A 654 -18.97 -10.05 23.82
CA ILE A 654 -20.42 -10.26 23.76
C ILE A 654 -21.11 -8.91 23.81
N LEU A 655 -22.03 -8.66 22.88
CA LEU A 655 -22.88 -7.46 22.86
C LEU A 655 -24.25 -7.78 23.46
N LEU A 656 -24.57 -7.13 24.57
CA LEU A 656 -25.81 -7.31 25.35
C LEU A 656 -26.75 -6.12 25.15
N LEU A 657 -28.06 -6.38 25.10
CA LEU A 657 -29.12 -5.38 25.03
C LEU A 657 -30.10 -5.58 26.19
N GLY A 658 -30.31 -4.56 27.02
CA GLY A 658 -31.23 -4.64 28.15
C GLY A 658 -31.44 -3.33 28.89
N ALA A 659 -32.28 -3.36 29.93
CA ALA A 659 -32.36 -2.26 30.89
C ALA A 659 -31.07 -2.20 31.73
N ARG A 660 -30.73 -1.01 32.26
CA ARG A 660 -29.48 -0.81 33.00
C ARG A 660 -29.31 -1.79 34.17
N GLU A 661 -30.36 -2.00 34.95
CA GLU A 661 -30.35 -2.93 36.10
C GLU A 661 -30.10 -4.38 35.67
N SER A 662 -30.65 -4.78 34.52
CA SER A 662 -30.44 -6.11 33.93
C SER A 662 -29.02 -6.30 33.43
N LEU A 663 -28.44 -5.28 32.79
CA LEU A 663 -27.08 -5.32 32.27
C LEU A 663 -26.04 -5.38 33.38
N ASP A 664 -26.20 -4.57 34.43
CA ASP A 664 -25.31 -4.58 35.59
C ASP A 664 -25.27 -5.98 36.25
N ALA A 665 -26.43 -6.63 36.40
CA ALA A 665 -26.54 -7.98 36.97
C ALA A 665 -25.88 -9.07 36.09
N VAL A 666 -25.96 -8.93 34.76
CA VAL A 666 -25.33 -9.89 33.82
C VAL A 666 -23.83 -9.67 33.74
N HIS A 667 -23.41 -8.41 33.76
CA HIS A 667 -22.01 -8.04 33.78
C HIS A 667 -21.32 -8.63 35.01
N GLU A 668 -21.94 -8.52 36.19
CA GLU A 668 -21.43 -9.12 37.42
C GLU A 668 -21.33 -10.66 37.32
N PHE A 669 -22.35 -11.31 36.73
CA PHE A 669 -22.33 -12.75 36.50
C PHE A 669 -21.25 -13.19 35.50
N LEU A 670 -21.08 -12.46 34.40
CA LEU A 670 -20.06 -12.75 33.38
C LEU A 670 -18.65 -12.44 33.92
N GLN A 671 -18.48 -11.45 34.78
CA GLN A 671 -17.18 -11.15 35.38
C GLN A 671 -16.84 -12.01 36.60
N ALA A 672 -17.77 -12.82 37.10
CA ALA A 672 -17.54 -13.74 38.21
C ALA A 672 -16.48 -14.79 37.84
N ARG A 673 -15.25 -14.57 38.33
CA ARG A 673 -14.14 -15.51 38.16
C ARG A 673 -14.32 -16.72 39.08
N LYS A 674 -13.75 -17.85 38.67
CA LYS A 674 -13.54 -18.98 39.58
C LYS A 674 -12.74 -18.48 40.79
N PRO A 675 -13.19 -18.70 42.05
CA PRO A 675 -12.29 -18.52 43.17
C PRO A 675 -11.11 -19.47 42.91
N HIS A 676 -9.92 -18.90 42.75
CA HIS A 676 -8.70 -19.70 42.74
C HIS A 676 -8.74 -20.54 44.01
N ALA A 677 -8.75 -21.87 43.87
CA ALA A 677 -8.36 -22.72 44.97
C ALA A 677 -6.98 -22.21 45.40
N SER A 678 -6.93 -21.66 46.60
CA SER A 678 -5.72 -21.10 47.18
C SER A 678 -4.66 -22.19 47.27
N ALA A 679 -3.48 -21.85 46.75
CA ALA A 679 -2.20 -22.55 46.85
C ALA A 679 -2.05 -23.84 46.02
N ASP A 680 -0.95 -23.88 45.27
CA ASP A 680 -0.22 -25.06 44.76
C ASP A 680 -0.45 -25.62 43.35
N ASP A 681 -1.05 -24.89 42.39
CA ASP A 681 -1.07 -25.37 41.00
C ASP A 681 -0.85 -24.28 39.91
N GLU A 682 -0.06 -23.25 40.24
CA GLU A 682 0.79 -22.63 39.21
C GLU A 682 1.88 -23.66 38.88
N PHE A 683 2.32 -23.74 37.61
CA PHE A 683 3.54 -24.46 37.24
C PHE A 683 4.68 -24.07 38.20
N GLY A 684 4.87 -24.85 39.27
CA GLY A 684 5.82 -24.56 40.34
C GLY A 684 7.21 -24.72 39.76
N GLY A 685 7.78 -23.61 39.29
CA GLY A 685 9.02 -23.60 38.53
C GLY A 685 10.07 -24.47 39.21
N SER A 686 10.58 -25.46 38.48
CA SER A 686 11.66 -26.30 38.98
C SER A 686 12.88 -25.41 39.27
N VAL A 687 13.34 -25.41 40.52
CA VAL A 687 14.50 -24.64 40.96
C VAL A 687 15.72 -25.54 40.94
N LEU A 688 16.86 -24.98 40.53
CA LEU A 688 18.18 -25.62 40.60
C LEU A 688 18.89 -25.16 41.87
N GLU A 689 19.37 -26.12 42.66
CA GLU A 689 20.17 -25.83 43.86
C GLU A 689 21.39 -26.75 43.92
N THR A 690 22.51 -26.26 44.45
CA THR A 690 23.70 -27.08 44.73
C THR A 690 23.73 -27.48 46.20
N CYS A 691 23.83 -28.78 46.49
CA CYS A 691 23.88 -29.35 47.83
C CYS A 691 25.16 -30.18 47.99
N VAL A 692 25.92 -29.94 49.06
CA VAL A 692 27.14 -30.71 49.37
C VAL A 692 26.76 -32.00 50.10
N VAL A 693 27.32 -33.13 49.68
CA VAL A 693 27.15 -34.42 50.35
C VAL A 693 27.90 -34.41 51.69
N PRO A 694 27.22 -34.66 52.83
CA PRO A 694 27.86 -34.66 54.16
C PRO A 694 28.95 -35.73 54.28
N ALA A 695 30.03 -35.41 55.00
CA ALA A 695 31.16 -36.32 55.27
C ALA A 695 30.76 -37.63 56.01
N THR A 696 29.62 -37.62 56.69
CA THR A 696 29.10 -38.75 57.49
C THR A 696 28.23 -39.72 56.68
N LEU A 697 27.93 -39.41 55.42
CA LEU A 697 27.20 -40.33 54.53
C LEU A 697 28.12 -41.51 54.19
N ARG A 698 27.68 -42.76 54.46
CA ARG A 698 28.46 -43.95 54.08
C ARG A 698 28.58 -44.00 52.55
N GLY A 699 29.77 -43.70 52.02
CA GLY A 699 30.04 -43.69 50.58
C GLY A 699 29.98 -45.09 49.93
N GLY A 700 29.86 -45.11 48.60
CA GLY A 700 30.02 -46.33 47.78
C GLY A 700 28.74 -46.95 47.20
N ARG A 701 27.57 -46.36 47.45
CA ARG A 701 26.30 -46.76 46.80
C ARG A 701 26.01 -45.91 45.56
N THR A 702 25.39 -46.53 44.56
CA THR A 702 25.07 -45.85 43.28
C THR A 702 23.82 -44.97 43.41
N LEU A 703 23.67 -43.95 42.55
CA LEU A 703 22.50 -43.07 42.53
C LEU A 703 21.18 -43.85 42.40
N ALA A 704 21.17 -44.97 41.68
CA ALA A 704 20.01 -45.84 41.53
C ALA A 704 19.64 -46.58 42.83
N GLU A 705 20.63 -46.92 43.66
CA GLU A 705 20.43 -47.62 44.93
C GLU A 705 19.85 -46.73 46.02
N TRP A 706 20.15 -45.43 46.00
CA TRP A 706 19.69 -44.49 47.02
C TRP A 706 18.20 -44.14 46.92
N GLN A 707 17.55 -44.38 45.78
CA GLN A 707 16.13 -44.13 45.49
C GLN A 707 15.59 -42.73 45.89
N PHE A 708 16.43 -41.74 46.20
CA PHE A 708 16.00 -40.40 46.64
C PHE A 708 15.07 -39.69 45.65
N ALA A 709 15.20 -39.93 44.34
CA ALA A 709 14.29 -39.35 43.36
C ALA A 709 12.84 -39.84 43.54
N ARG A 710 12.66 -41.07 44.04
CA ARG A 710 11.35 -41.62 44.40
C ARG A 710 10.88 -41.09 45.75
N ASP A 711 11.78 -40.95 46.70
CA ASP A 711 11.45 -40.56 48.08
C ASP A 711 11.21 -39.04 48.22
N THR A 712 11.88 -38.22 47.41
CA THR A 712 11.87 -36.76 47.55
C THR A 712 11.43 -36.02 46.28
N GLY A 713 11.26 -36.71 45.15
CA GLY A 713 10.88 -36.10 43.86
C GLY A 713 12.01 -35.37 43.12
N VAL A 714 13.19 -35.24 43.73
CA VAL A 714 14.31 -34.45 43.20
C VAL A 714 15.14 -35.23 42.19
N ARG A 715 15.57 -34.56 41.11
CA ARG A 715 16.54 -35.09 40.12
C ARG A 715 17.91 -34.46 40.28
N ILE A 716 18.96 -35.26 40.19
CA ILE A 716 20.33 -34.74 40.12
C ILE A 716 20.65 -34.40 38.67
N ALA A 717 20.92 -33.13 38.40
CA ALA A 717 21.36 -32.61 37.12
C ALA A 717 22.89 -32.64 36.95
N GLY A 718 23.66 -32.69 38.05
CA GLY A 718 25.12 -32.77 37.97
C GLY A 718 25.79 -33.14 39.30
N ILE A 719 27.00 -33.69 39.23
CA ILE A 719 27.89 -33.94 40.38
C ILE A 719 29.22 -33.26 40.10
N ARG A 720 29.75 -32.50 41.07
CA ARG A 720 31.09 -31.93 41.02
C ARG A 720 31.95 -32.52 42.13
N ARG A 721 33.08 -33.13 41.74
CA ARG A 721 34.02 -33.83 42.63
C ARG A 721 35.44 -33.42 42.32
N GLY A 722 36.18 -32.90 43.29
CA GLY A 722 37.63 -32.61 43.15
C GLY A 722 38.00 -31.68 41.97
N GLY A 723 37.06 -30.90 41.44
CA GLY A 723 37.24 -30.03 40.28
C GLY A 723 36.66 -30.57 38.95
N GLU A 724 36.32 -31.86 38.85
CA GLU A 724 35.61 -32.42 37.70
C GLU A 724 34.10 -32.23 37.82
N GLN A 725 33.42 -31.94 36.70
CA GLN A 725 31.97 -31.78 36.63
C GLN A 725 31.37 -32.87 35.74
N ILE A 726 30.46 -33.66 36.32
CA ILE A 726 29.74 -34.72 35.64
C ILE A 726 28.30 -34.23 35.45
N ILE A 727 27.96 -33.88 34.22
CA ILE A 727 26.66 -33.33 33.84
C ILE A 727 25.74 -34.50 33.44
N THR A 728 24.54 -34.56 34.04
CA THR A 728 23.58 -35.66 33.89
C THR A 728 24.13 -37.03 34.34
N PRO A 729 24.40 -37.19 35.65
CA PRO A 729 24.96 -38.42 36.18
C PRO A 729 24.02 -39.61 35.99
N GLY A 730 24.55 -40.72 35.49
CA GLY A 730 23.79 -41.96 35.29
C GLY A 730 23.51 -42.67 36.62
N GLY A 731 22.50 -43.55 36.64
CA GLY A 731 22.12 -44.30 37.85
C GLY A 731 23.22 -45.16 38.47
N SER A 732 24.26 -45.54 37.69
CA SER A 732 25.42 -46.31 38.14
C SER A 732 26.49 -45.49 38.87
N GLN A 733 26.37 -44.16 38.87
CA GLN A 733 27.38 -43.29 39.48
C GLN A 733 27.28 -43.31 41.00
N THR A 734 28.40 -43.40 41.70
CA THR A 734 28.44 -43.44 43.17
C THR A 734 28.52 -42.05 43.76
N LEU A 735 27.80 -41.83 44.86
CA LEU A 735 27.93 -40.61 45.67
C LEU A 735 29.09 -40.76 46.66
N GLU A 736 30.00 -39.80 46.67
CA GLU A 736 31.10 -39.74 47.61
C GLU A 736 30.93 -38.58 48.61
N PRO A 737 31.46 -38.73 49.84
CA PRO A 737 31.40 -37.67 50.83
C PRO A 737 32.18 -36.44 50.33
N GLY A 738 31.56 -35.26 50.34
CA GLY A 738 32.14 -34.02 49.84
C GLY A 738 31.80 -33.67 48.38
N ASP A 739 31.00 -34.48 47.68
CA ASP A 739 30.50 -34.15 46.34
C ASP A 739 29.52 -32.95 46.37
N ASP A 740 29.63 -32.04 45.40
CA ASP A 740 28.66 -30.97 45.15
C ASP A 740 27.60 -31.46 44.15
N LEU A 741 26.38 -31.69 44.62
CA LEU A 741 25.25 -32.16 43.80
C LEU A 741 24.40 -31.00 43.33
N LEU A 742 24.27 -30.85 42.01
CA LEU A 742 23.29 -29.96 41.40
C LEU A 742 21.96 -30.70 41.29
N VAL A 743 20.95 -30.25 42.02
CA VAL A 743 19.62 -30.87 42.14
C VAL A 743 18.51 -29.97 41.60
N VAL A 744 17.51 -30.59 40.98
CA VAL A 744 16.35 -29.97 40.34
C VAL A 744 15.09 -30.53 40.95
N GLY A 745 14.21 -29.65 41.41
CA GLY A 745 12.89 -30.00 41.91
C GLY A 745 12.09 -28.76 42.26
N SER A 746 10.82 -28.93 42.64
CA SER A 746 10.05 -27.86 43.27
C SER A 746 10.69 -27.45 44.62
N LEU A 747 10.34 -26.27 45.13
CA LEU A 747 10.83 -25.81 46.44
C LEU A 747 10.47 -26.77 47.58
N GLY A 748 9.35 -27.49 47.49
CA GLY A 748 8.96 -28.52 48.45
C GLY A 748 9.85 -29.77 48.37
N GLU A 749 10.09 -30.25 47.15
CA GLU A 749 10.95 -31.41 46.87
C GLU A 749 12.40 -31.16 47.31
N LEU A 750 12.95 -29.97 47.04
CA LEU A 750 14.30 -29.60 47.46
C LEU A 750 14.44 -29.56 49.00
N ARG A 751 13.42 -29.08 49.72
CA ARG A 751 13.43 -29.12 51.20
C ARG A 751 13.41 -30.54 51.73
N ALA A 752 12.55 -31.40 51.15
CA ALA A 752 12.50 -32.81 51.50
C ALA A 752 13.85 -33.49 51.24
N PHE A 753 14.50 -33.18 50.13
CA PHE A 753 15.83 -33.71 49.80
C PHE A 753 16.93 -33.26 50.77
N ARG A 754 16.94 -31.99 51.21
CA ARG A 754 17.89 -31.55 52.25
C ARG A 754 17.66 -32.24 53.58
N GLN A 755 16.40 -32.51 53.94
CA GLN A 755 16.08 -33.22 55.17
C GLN A 755 16.49 -34.69 55.09
N TRP A 756 16.28 -35.31 53.93
CA TRP A 756 16.76 -36.67 53.63
C TRP A 756 18.29 -36.78 53.71
N LEU A 757 19.03 -35.83 53.12
CA LEU A 757 20.50 -35.81 53.23
C LEU A 757 20.98 -35.70 54.69
N LYS A 758 20.26 -34.95 55.53
CA LYS A 758 20.56 -34.83 56.96
C LYS A 758 20.20 -36.08 57.76
N SER A 759 19.09 -36.75 57.45
CA SER A 759 18.70 -37.98 58.15
C SER A 759 19.57 -39.17 57.76
N ALA A 760 19.93 -39.30 56.49
CA ALA A 760 20.86 -40.32 56.00
C ALA A 760 22.29 -40.18 56.57
N ALA A 761 22.64 -38.98 57.02
CA ALA A 761 23.92 -38.64 57.64
C ALA A 761 23.98 -38.92 59.17
N SER A 762 22.88 -39.34 59.80
CA SER A 762 22.76 -39.52 61.25
C SER A 762 22.93 -41.00 61.67
N PRO A 763 23.73 -41.33 62.70
CA PRO A 763 23.90 -42.71 63.16
C PRO A 763 22.60 -43.22 63.80
N ALA A 764 22.10 -44.36 63.32
CA ALA A 764 20.85 -44.99 63.82
C ALA A 764 20.95 -45.31 65.32
N PRO A 765 19.92 -45.02 66.14
CA PRO A 765 19.84 -45.48 67.52
C PRO A 765 19.44 -46.96 67.57
N VAL A 766 19.97 -47.63 68.59
CA VAL A 766 19.86 -49.06 68.93
C VAL A 766 18.40 -49.47 69.22
N ALA A 767 18.03 -50.68 68.81
CA ALA A 767 16.73 -51.31 69.08
C ALA A 767 16.61 -51.84 70.53
N GLU A 768 15.49 -51.54 71.20
CA GLU A 768 14.92 -52.29 72.34
C GLU A 768 13.39 -52.33 72.08
N ALA A 769 12.75 -53.45 71.73
CA ALA A 769 12.45 -54.69 72.46
C ALA A 769 11.36 -54.53 73.54
N GLY A 770 10.18 -55.12 73.27
CA GLY A 770 9.02 -55.30 74.17
C GLY A 770 7.74 -54.70 73.58
N GLY A 771 6.59 -55.36 73.42
CA GLY A 771 6.01 -56.65 73.80
C GLY A 771 4.50 -56.48 73.50
N ALA A 772 3.92 -57.22 72.55
CA ALA A 772 3.09 -58.41 72.73
C ALA A 772 1.78 -58.23 73.54
N ALA A 773 0.68 -58.70 72.93
CA ALA A 773 -0.73 -58.81 73.38
C ALA A 773 -1.54 -57.49 73.39
N GLU A 774 -2.78 -57.38 72.88
CA GLU A 774 -3.89 -58.34 72.92
C GLU A 774 -5.06 -57.87 72.00
N VAL A 775 -5.71 -58.82 71.30
CA VAL A 775 -7.16 -58.94 70.93
C VAL A 775 -7.81 -57.83 70.07
N ALA A 776 -8.22 -58.06 68.82
CA ALA A 776 -9.22 -58.98 68.26
C ALA A 776 -10.71 -58.56 68.40
N ALA A 777 -11.38 -58.61 67.24
CA ALA A 777 -12.80 -58.91 66.97
C ALA A 777 -13.89 -57.84 67.15
N ALA A 778 -14.38 -57.33 65.99
CA ALA A 778 -15.77 -57.44 65.48
C ALA A 778 -15.87 -56.58 64.21
N GLY A 779 -16.20 -57.06 63.00
CA GLY A 779 -16.45 -58.39 62.43
C GLY A 779 -16.41 -58.28 60.91
#